data_AF-A0A349QVG6-F1
#
_entry.id   AF-A0A349QVG6-F1
#
_cell.length_a   1.000
_cell.length_b   1.000
_cell.length_c   1.000
_cell.angle_alpha   90.00
_cell.angle_beta   90.00
_cell.angle_gamma   90.00
#
_symmetry.space_group_name_H-M   'P 1'
#
loop_
_entity.id
_entity.type
_entity.pdbx_description
1 polymer ?
#
loop_
_entity_poly.entity_id
_entity_poly.type
_entity_poly.pdbx_seq_one_letter_code
_entity_poly.pdbx_strand_id
1 'polypeptide(L)'
;MDEYKISIYKYVKIICLLGFLVQATFLKAQDVIDLSGTWGFQTDVMDFRRGSLSPRYNHGLQGTMKLPGITDDYQIGYQNPYKYIDRLTRKYEYMGPAWYQRDIDIPADWKGIKIFLYFERTHWLSSIFVDTKEVSSIDYVSVPHNHDLSTSLKPGKKHRITICIDNRFQYNTHKWNHAHTEFTQINWNGILGEMKLMAIDPVYVEDLQVYPNINDQSIKVKLRINNVTKKKVKGKVSFAIDGTNYSLKNEIALLSTDSVTYIETKIPLGKQIKLWDEFNPNIYRINCQLNTSDGKNSYQHEKATTFGMREVKQGKNHVLLNNHPIHLRGNVENAVFPKTGHAPLDDASWERIMILMKDYGMNHLRFHSWCPPAAAFRMADKHGIYFEVEMPMWGKDAEPDEARYNFFRREIKAILKEYGNHPSFVLYCNGNEITGNFDFIEELTAEGRKADPRHLYSGSTARTRVKSDQYYVSQQTNKGAVKVYEGQPGADWDKNAESDVDVHVISHESGQRCIYPNFDEIKKYANSPVEARNFEVFSDLLQKNGMLDQAKDFFRASGALTVLEYKAVIEALLRSGKSAGFQLLSMNDFPGQGYAPVGIFDPFWDSKGLVTAEKFREFCAPTVALLRYNKSSFFNTETFKGKAEVYNFSNSALENAKIKWWLTDTAGNVLKKGTLKKQTIANENVSPVGEFEISLKNIGTQKFTVHLAVNDSIKNSWDIWVYPKHQHLMQSTANVLYTDVYDDVAKRQLAQGKTVVFYPSPDQVKGRKSMFHNHFWNPIMFAWAPMTIGNLVHHKQAMFKDFLTSYHTDWQWWDILNHAKVIEMQHAPQQLRPFIQVIDSYDNNQKLGIGFEAKMNGGKLLVLALDTKNDMDNRPATQQLLYSIDNYVKSEKFSPQVAVEETFIQSFLEK
;
A
#
# COMPACT_ATOMS: atom_id res chain seq x y z
N MET A 1 -41.76 -13.77 -61.22
CA MET A 1 -41.35 -14.24 -62.54
C MET A 1 -40.02 -14.94 -62.42
N ASP A 2 -39.87 -16.25 -62.32
CA ASP A 2 -40.69 -17.43 -61.99
C ASP A 2 -39.60 -18.53 -61.92
N GLU A 3 -39.31 -19.14 -60.78
CA GLU A 3 -39.99 -20.28 -60.15
C GLU A 3 -39.71 -21.66 -60.82
N TYR A 4 -39.33 -22.63 -59.96
CA TYR A 4 -39.30 -24.10 -60.09
C TYR A 4 -38.07 -24.81 -60.74
N LYS A 5 -37.53 -25.95 -60.27
CA LYS A 5 -37.97 -27.02 -59.33
C LYS A 5 -36.75 -27.91 -58.93
N ILE A 6 -36.41 -28.08 -57.64
CA ILE A 6 -36.49 -29.29 -56.77
C ILE A 6 -35.95 -30.62 -57.35
N SER A 7 -34.92 -31.24 -56.73
CA SER A 7 -34.99 -32.54 -55.99
C SER A 7 -33.64 -33.29 -55.78
N ILE A 8 -33.22 -33.39 -54.51
CA ILE A 8 -32.81 -34.61 -53.75
C ILE A 8 -31.52 -35.41 -54.08
N TYR A 9 -30.57 -35.33 -53.14
CA TYR A 9 -29.80 -36.42 -52.48
C TYR A 9 -29.62 -37.79 -53.18
N LYS A 10 -28.36 -38.14 -53.47
CA LYS A 10 -27.58 -39.25 -52.85
C LYS A 10 -26.31 -39.53 -53.68
N TYR A 11 -25.23 -39.93 -52.99
CA TYR A 11 -23.95 -40.43 -53.53
C TYR A 11 -22.91 -39.42 -54.01
N VAL A 12 -22.34 -38.62 -53.11
CA VAL A 12 -20.90 -38.29 -53.16
C VAL A 12 -20.32 -38.30 -51.73
N LYS A 13 -20.29 -39.48 -51.13
CA LYS A 13 -19.31 -39.86 -50.11
C LYS A 13 -18.59 -41.07 -50.67
N ILE A 14 -17.27 -41.10 -50.54
CA ILE A 14 -16.33 -42.10 -51.08
C ILE A 14 -15.74 -41.66 -52.43
N ILE A 15 -14.68 -40.85 -52.37
CA ILE A 15 -13.41 -40.95 -53.12
C ILE A 15 -12.62 -39.68 -52.74
N CYS A 16 -11.76 -39.83 -51.72
CA CYS A 16 -10.56 -39.04 -51.42
C CYS A 16 -9.99 -39.55 -50.09
N LEU A 17 -9.83 -40.87 -50.01
CA LEU A 17 -9.26 -41.60 -48.88
C LEU A 17 -8.07 -42.37 -49.45
N LEU A 18 -6.92 -41.70 -49.57
CA LEU A 18 -5.57 -42.26 -49.68
C LEU A 18 -4.61 -41.13 -50.05
N GLY A 19 -3.69 -40.79 -49.15
CA GLY A 19 -2.46 -40.06 -49.54
C GLY A 19 -2.15 -38.73 -48.84
N PHE A 20 -2.47 -38.54 -47.56
CA PHE A 20 -1.73 -37.60 -46.70
C PHE A 20 -1.74 -38.10 -45.26
N LEU A 21 -0.88 -39.09 -44.99
CA LEU A 21 -0.45 -39.43 -43.63
C LEU A 21 0.53 -38.34 -43.18
N VAL A 22 -0.02 -37.17 -42.80
CA VAL A 22 0.69 -36.27 -41.91
C VAL A 22 0.72 -36.99 -40.57
N GLN A 23 1.88 -37.52 -40.18
CA GLN A 23 2.12 -37.85 -38.78
C GLN A 23 2.06 -36.54 -38.00
N ALA A 24 0.86 -36.16 -37.58
CA ALA A 24 0.69 -35.28 -36.45
C ALA A 24 1.26 -36.04 -35.25
N THR A 25 2.54 -35.82 -34.96
CA THR A 25 3.08 -36.15 -33.64
C THR A 25 2.30 -35.31 -32.64
N PHE A 26 1.26 -35.90 -32.06
CA PHE A 26 0.65 -35.37 -30.85
C PHE A 26 1.77 -35.29 -29.81
N LEU A 27 2.19 -34.06 -29.49
CA LEU A 27 3.04 -33.79 -28.35
C LEU A 27 2.33 -34.37 -27.12
N LYS A 28 3.00 -35.22 -26.35
CA LYS A 28 2.44 -35.67 -25.07
C LYS A 28 2.54 -34.47 -24.13
N ALA A 29 1.39 -33.93 -23.70
CA ALA A 29 1.37 -32.92 -22.65
C ALA A 29 2.05 -33.50 -21.40
N GLN A 30 2.67 -32.63 -20.59
CA GLN A 30 3.20 -33.05 -19.29
C GLN A 30 2.08 -33.74 -18.50
N ASP A 31 2.30 -34.99 -18.09
CA ASP A 31 1.31 -35.75 -17.35
C ASP A 31 1.27 -35.22 -15.91
N VAL A 32 0.11 -34.70 -15.49
CA VAL A 32 -0.09 -34.10 -14.16
C VAL A 32 -1.17 -34.85 -13.41
N ILE A 33 -0.91 -35.15 -12.14
CA ILE A 33 -1.92 -35.59 -11.18
C ILE A 33 -2.21 -34.42 -10.25
N ASP A 34 -3.44 -33.89 -10.32
CA ASP A 34 -3.93 -32.93 -9.35
C ASP A 34 -4.04 -33.61 -7.98
N LEU A 35 -3.44 -32.98 -6.98
CA LEU A 35 -3.40 -33.47 -5.61
C LEU A 35 -4.42 -32.81 -4.71
N SER A 36 -5.21 -31.87 -5.23
CA SER A 36 -6.33 -31.26 -4.52
C SER A 36 -7.34 -32.30 -4.03
N GLY A 37 -8.09 -31.93 -3.00
CA GLY A 37 -9.11 -32.76 -2.38
C GLY A 37 -8.76 -33.16 -0.96
N THR A 38 -9.33 -34.28 -0.51
CA THR A 38 -9.24 -34.73 0.89
C THR A 38 -7.94 -35.48 1.16
N TRP A 39 -7.26 -35.06 2.22
CA TRP A 39 -6.06 -35.71 2.77
C TRP A 39 -6.37 -36.20 4.18
N GLY A 40 -5.80 -37.33 4.58
CA GLY A 40 -5.68 -37.68 6.00
C GLY A 40 -4.90 -36.59 6.71
N PHE A 41 -5.28 -36.25 7.93
CA PHE A 41 -4.77 -35.06 8.61
C PHE A 41 -4.53 -35.32 10.09
N GLN A 42 -3.43 -34.76 10.62
CA GLN A 42 -3.16 -34.74 12.05
C GLN A 42 -2.20 -33.60 12.43
N THR A 43 -2.53 -32.87 13.49
CA THR A 43 -1.61 -31.89 14.12
C THR A 43 -0.59 -32.59 15.02
N ASP A 44 0.57 -31.96 15.22
CA ASP A 44 1.61 -32.45 16.12
C ASP A 44 1.99 -31.42 17.19
N VAL A 45 0.98 -30.95 17.92
CA VAL A 45 1.09 -29.95 19.00
C VAL A 45 2.09 -30.31 20.12
N MET A 46 2.43 -31.59 20.28
CA MET A 46 3.33 -32.08 21.33
C MET A 46 4.76 -32.32 20.83
N ASP A 47 5.11 -31.92 19.60
CA ASP A 47 6.48 -31.96 19.08
C ASP A 47 7.36 -30.86 19.71
N PHE A 48 7.72 -31.06 20.98
CA PHE A 48 8.50 -30.08 21.76
C PHE A 48 9.99 -30.04 21.38
N ARG A 49 10.49 -30.97 20.57
CA ARG A 49 11.91 -31.05 20.20
C ARG A 49 12.06 -31.66 18.81
N ARG A 50 12.69 -30.92 17.89
CA ARG A 50 13.20 -31.39 16.58
C ARG A 50 14.16 -32.62 16.64
N GLY A 51 14.27 -33.31 17.76
CA GLY A 51 15.10 -34.50 17.96
C GLY A 51 14.46 -35.82 17.52
N SER A 52 13.12 -35.87 17.36
CA SER A 52 12.43 -36.96 16.67
C SER A 52 11.00 -36.53 16.37
N LEU A 53 10.68 -36.24 15.10
CA LEU A 53 9.29 -36.12 14.67
C LEU A 53 8.54 -37.37 15.16
N SER A 54 7.35 -37.20 15.75
CA SER A 54 6.47 -38.33 16.01
C SER A 54 6.32 -39.10 14.70
N PRO A 55 6.42 -40.45 14.67
CA PRO A 55 6.40 -41.22 13.43
C PRO A 55 4.99 -41.29 12.85
N ARG A 56 4.30 -40.15 12.69
CA ARG A 56 2.95 -40.03 12.13
C ARG A 56 2.89 -40.61 10.72
N TYR A 57 4.00 -40.56 9.99
CA TYR A 57 4.15 -41.21 8.67
C TYR A 57 4.08 -42.75 8.73
N ASN A 58 4.33 -43.39 9.88
CA ASN A 58 4.29 -44.86 10.03
C ASN A 58 2.87 -45.44 10.19
N HIS A 59 1.86 -44.60 10.42
CA HIS A 59 0.48 -45.04 10.64
C HIS A 59 -0.50 -44.18 9.83
N GLY A 60 -1.74 -44.67 9.70
CA GLY A 60 -2.82 -43.90 9.07
C GLY A 60 -3.23 -42.72 9.94
N LEU A 61 -3.27 -41.51 9.36
CA LEU A 61 -3.76 -40.32 10.05
C LEU A 61 -5.28 -40.40 10.28
N GLN A 62 -5.74 -40.02 11.47
CA GLN A 62 -7.13 -40.24 11.92
C GLN A 62 -8.11 -39.16 11.46
N GLY A 63 -7.64 -37.93 11.28
CA GLY A 63 -8.46 -36.82 10.79
C GLY A 63 -8.43 -36.72 9.28
N THR A 64 -9.20 -35.77 8.74
CA THR A 64 -9.10 -35.38 7.33
C THR A 64 -9.20 -33.88 7.16
N MET A 65 -8.56 -33.35 6.13
CA MET A 65 -8.62 -31.94 5.76
C MET A 65 -8.59 -31.82 4.23
N LYS A 66 -9.28 -30.83 3.65
CA LYS A 66 -9.13 -30.57 2.21
C LYS A 66 -7.97 -29.62 1.98
N LEU A 67 -7.14 -29.97 1.01
CA LEU A 67 -6.13 -29.10 0.45
C LEU A 67 -6.48 -28.81 -1.02
N PRO A 68 -6.09 -27.66 -1.59
CA PRO A 68 -5.41 -26.54 -0.93
C PRO A 68 -6.29 -25.87 0.13
N GLY A 69 -5.68 -25.37 1.21
CA GLY A 69 -6.36 -24.78 2.38
C GLY A 69 -5.41 -24.69 3.58
N ILE A 70 -5.88 -24.00 4.63
CA ILE A 70 -5.12 -23.79 5.88
C ILE A 70 -5.91 -24.22 7.11
N THR A 71 -5.22 -24.50 8.21
CA THR A 71 -5.82 -24.97 9.47
C THR A 71 -6.95 -24.06 9.99
N ASP A 72 -6.83 -22.76 9.73
CA ASP A 72 -7.80 -21.73 10.13
C ASP A 72 -9.17 -21.92 9.47
N ASP A 73 -9.21 -22.39 8.22
CA ASP A 73 -10.46 -22.67 7.49
C ASP A 73 -11.31 -23.74 8.21
N TYR A 74 -10.68 -24.55 9.04
CA TYR A 74 -11.28 -25.65 9.80
C TYR A 74 -11.26 -25.41 11.31
N GLN A 75 -10.89 -24.20 11.77
CA GLN A 75 -10.84 -23.85 13.19
C GLN A 75 -9.91 -24.78 14.00
N ILE A 76 -8.82 -25.26 13.38
CA ILE A 76 -7.85 -26.13 14.02
C ILE A 76 -6.81 -25.27 14.73
N GLY A 77 -6.72 -25.41 16.05
CA GLY A 77 -5.80 -24.64 16.88
C GLY A 77 -6.37 -24.33 18.25
N TYR A 78 -5.67 -23.50 19.03
CA TYR A 78 -6.17 -22.96 20.27
C TYR A 78 -7.13 -21.80 19.99
N GLN A 79 -8.37 -21.88 20.47
CA GLN A 79 -9.33 -20.79 20.33
C GLN A 79 -8.83 -19.58 21.14
N ASN A 80 -8.68 -18.43 20.48
CA ASN A 80 -8.07 -17.27 21.10
C ASN A 80 -9.05 -16.50 22.01
N PRO A 81 -8.77 -16.37 23.33
CA PRO A 81 -9.62 -15.62 24.26
C PRO A 81 -9.26 -14.13 24.33
N TYR A 82 -8.15 -13.70 23.72
CA TYR A 82 -7.61 -12.36 23.89
C TYR A 82 -8.27 -11.33 22.96
N LYS A 83 -8.18 -10.05 23.35
CA LYS A 83 -8.50 -8.90 22.51
C LYS A 83 -7.20 -8.12 22.27
N TYR A 84 -6.43 -8.52 21.27
CA TYR A 84 -5.19 -7.83 20.96
C TYR A 84 -5.50 -6.40 20.49
N ILE A 85 -4.78 -5.43 21.05
CA ILE A 85 -4.88 -4.01 20.64
C ILE A 85 -3.90 -3.68 19.52
N ASP A 86 -2.83 -4.47 19.39
CA ASP A 86 -1.72 -4.22 18.48
C ASP A 86 -1.87 -4.88 17.10
N ARG A 87 -2.93 -5.67 16.89
CA ARG A 87 -3.24 -6.38 15.64
C ARG A 87 -4.67 -6.92 15.64
N LEU A 88 -5.12 -7.42 14.50
CA LEU A 88 -6.32 -8.25 14.41
C LEU A 88 -6.13 -9.55 15.20
N THR A 89 -7.20 -10.03 15.83
CA THR A 89 -7.16 -11.25 16.64
C THR A 89 -7.48 -12.46 15.78
N ARG A 90 -6.51 -13.36 15.59
CA ARG A 90 -6.72 -14.67 14.94
C ARG A 90 -7.63 -15.54 15.80
N LYS A 91 -8.68 -16.12 15.22
CA LYS A 91 -9.73 -16.87 15.95
C LYS A 91 -9.18 -18.17 16.56
N TYR A 92 -8.39 -18.91 15.78
CA TYR A 92 -7.79 -20.18 16.18
C TYR A 92 -6.31 -20.16 15.85
N GLU A 93 -5.45 -20.18 16.87
CA GLU A 93 -4.01 -20.11 16.69
C GLU A 93 -3.39 -21.51 16.63
N TYR A 94 -2.64 -21.78 15.57
CA TYR A 94 -1.89 -23.01 15.42
C TYR A 94 -0.48 -22.72 14.91
N MET A 95 0.53 -23.14 15.69
CA MET A 95 1.93 -23.08 15.31
C MET A 95 2.61 -24.40 15.69
N GLY A 96 3.06 -25.14 14.68
CA GLY A 96 3.68 -26.46 14.84
C GLY A 96 3.57 -27.31 13.56
N PRO A 97 4.17 -28.51 13.56
CA PRO A 97 4.07 -29.43 12.42
C PRO A 97 2.64 -29.93 12.22
N ALA A 98 2.11 -29.85 11.00
CA ALA A 98 0.86 -30.49 10.62
C ALA A 98 1.11 -31.50 9.50
N TRP A 99 0.49 -32.67 9.62
CA TRP A 99 0.71 -33.81 8.76
C TRP A 99 -0.49 -34.03 7.85
N TYR A 100 -0.22 -34.21 6.57
CA TYR A 100 -1.20 -34.50 5.52
C TYR A 100 -0.80 -35.79 4.83
N GLN A 101 -1.70 -36.75 4.69
CA GLN A 101 -1.38 -38.08 4.15
C GLN A 101 -2.38 -38.53 3.09
N ARG A 102 -1.88 -39.04 1.96
CA ARG A 102 -2.72 -39.61 0.91
C ARG A 102 -1.98 -40.75 0.22
N ASP A 103 -2.69 -41.85 -0.03
CA ASP A 103 -2.18 -42.90 -0.89
C ASP A 103 -2.48 -42.56 -2.34
N ILE A 104 -1.45 -42.65 -3.20
CA ILE A 104 -1.51 -42.25 -4.60
C ILE A 104 -0.99 -43.41 -5.45
N ASP A 105 -1.78 -43.82 -6.43
CA ASP A 105 -1.39 -44.78 -7.45
C ASP A 105 -0.51 -44.07 -8.49
N ILE A 106 0.75 -44.48 -8.60
CA ILE A 106 1.67 -43.91 -9.60
C ILE A 106 1.46 -44.66 -10.91
N PRO A 107 1.09 -43.98 -12.01
CA PRO A 107 0.84 -44.62 -13.30
C PRO A 107 2.02 -45.47 -13.76
N ALA A 108 1.75 -46.66 -14.32
CA ALA A 108 2.80 -47.59 -14.76
C ALA A 108 3.60 -47.08 -15.96
N ASP A 109 3.01 -46.21 -16.77
CA ASP A 109 3.62 -45.56 -17.93
C ASP A 109 4.58 -44.42 -17.54
N TRP A 110 4.67 -44.04 -16.26
CA TRP A 110 5.68 -43.10 -15.74
C TRP A 110 7.07 -43.72 -15.57
N LYS A 111 7.30 -44.91 -16.13
CA LYS A 111 8.58 -45.61 -16.05
C LYS A 111 9.69 -44.82 -16.76
N GLY A 112 10.75 -44.50 -16.03
CA GLY A 112 11.91 -43.77 -16.56
C GLY A 112 11.70 -42.25 -16.70
N ILE A 113 10.60 -41.74 -16.14
CA ILE A 113 10.23 -40.32 -16.11
C ILE A 113 10.64 -39.72 -14.75
N LYS A 114 10.89 -38.41 -14.71
CA LYS A 114 11.11 -37.63 -13.49
C LYS A 114 9.79 -37.24 -12.85
N ILE A 115 9.67 -37.44 -11.56
CA ILE A 115 8.44 -37.17 -10.80
C ILE A 115 8.72 -36.06 -9.80
N PHE A 116 7.96 -34.97 -9.90
CA PHE A 116 8.08 -33.80 -9.05
C PHE A 116 6.78 -33.52 -8.31
N LEU A 117 6.87 -33.17 -7.02
CA LEU A 117 5.76 -32.70 -6.22
C LEU A 117 5.85 -31.19 -6.05
N TYR A 118 4.87 -30.47 -6.59
CA TYR A 118 4.82 -29.01 -6.63
C TYR A 118 3.75 -28.46 -5.69
N PHE A 119 4.11 -27.44 -4.91
CA PHE A 119 3.21 -26.60 -4.12
C PHE A 119 3.41 -25.14 -4.50
N GLU A 120 2.34 -24.46 -4.90
CA GLU A 120 2.40 -23.05 -5.29
C GLU A 120 2.81 -22.16 -4.11
N ARG A 121 2.23 -22.37 -2.93
CA ARG A 121 2.62 -21.63 -1.73
C ARG A 121 2.47 -22.45 -0.45
N THR A 122 3.54 -22.46 0.33
CA THR A 122 3.63 -23.14 1.62
C THR A 122 4.25 -22.20 2.65
N HIS A 123 3.96 -22.41 3.93
CA HIS A 123 4.49 -21.64 5.04
C HIS A 123 4.78 -22.57 6.22
N TRP A 124 6.01 -22.77 6.68
CA TRP A 124 7.29 -22.39 6.08
C TRP A 124 7.98 -23.63 5.51
N LEU A 125 8.30 -24.62 6.35
CA LEU A 125 9.03 -25.82 5.95
C LEU A 125 8.06 -26.89 5.46
N SER A 126 8.32 -27.47 4.27
CA SER A 126 7.65 -28.69 3.81
C SER A 126 8.61 -29.86 3.75
N SER A 127 8.33 -30.91 4.53
CA SER A 127 9.04 -32.19 4.46
C SER A 127 8.14 -33.26 3.86
N ILE A 128 8.69 -34.02 2.91
CA ILE A 128 7.97 -35.06 2.15
C ILE A 128 8.48 -36.42 2.54
N PHE A 129 7.55 -37.30 2.89
CA PHE A 129 7.78 -38.70 3.19
C PHE A 129 7.07 -39.56 2.15
N VAL A 130 7.80 -40.53 1.60
CA VAL A 130 7.23 -41.58 0.75
C VAL A 130 7.30 -42.89 1.52
N ASP A 131 6.14 -43.49 1.72
CA ASP A 131 5.90 -44.61 2.61
C ASP A 131 6.40 -44.28 4.04
N THR A 132 7.59 -44.74 4.42
CA THR A 132 8.14 -44.52 5.78
C THR A 132 9.45 -43.74 5.78
N LYS A 133 9.85 -43.14 4.66
CA LYS A 133 11.15 -42.46 4.51
C LYS A 133 10.95 -41.01 4.13
N GLU A 134 11.64 -40.09 4.82
CA GLU A 134 11.79 -38.70 4.38
C GLU A 134 12.69 -38.64 3.14
N VAL A 135 12.21 -37.97 2.10
CA VAL A 135 12.86 -37.95 0.78
C VAL A 135 13.18 -36.56 0.28
N SER A 136 12.55 -35.52 0.83
CA SER A 136 12.81 -34.13 0.45
C SER A 136 12.34 -33.16 1.53
N SER A 137 13.01 -32.00 1.63
CA SER A 137 12.62 -30.91 2.52
C SER A 137 13.00 -29.56 1.89
N ILE A 138 12.09 -28.57 1.92
CA ILE A 138 12.24 -27.23 1.33
C ILE A 138 11.64 -26.18 2.28
N ASP A 139 12.32 -25.05 2.41
CA ASP A 139 12.06 -23.99 3.39
C ASP A 139 12.08 -22.59 2.76
N TYR A 140 11.57 -22.42 1.55
CA TYR A 140 11.39 -21.09 0.97
C TYR A 140 10.12 -20.44 1.55
N VAL A 141 10.04 -19.10 1.51
CA VAL A 141 8.83 -18.35 1.90
C VAL A 141 8.24 -17.59 0.71
N SER A 142 9.10 -17.19 -0.22
CA SER A 142 8.76 -16.30 -1.34
C SER A 142 8.39 -17.03 -2.63
N VAL A 143 8.79 -18.29 -2.80
CA VAL A 143 8.65 -19.03 -4.06
C VAL A 143 7.98 -20.39 -3.87
N PRO A 144 7.42 -20.98 -4.94
CA PRO A 144 6.86 -22.33 -4.90
C PRO A 144 7.87 -23.39 -4.46
N HIS A 145 7.37 -24.46 -3.83
CA HIS A 145 8.18 -25.62 -3.43
C HIS A 145 8.07 -26.72 -4.49
N ASN A 146 9.22 -27.21 -4.96
CA ASN A 146 9.28 -28.26 -5.97
C ASN A 146 10.22 -29.40 -5.53
N HIS A 147 9.62 -30.50 -5.05
CA HIS A 147 10.33 -31.66 -4.50
C HIS A 147 10.55 -32.74 -5.58
N ASP A 148 11.80 -33.16 -5.81
CA ASP A 148 12.11 -34.29 -6.69
C ASP A 148 11.87 -35.63 -5.97
N LEU A 149 10.85 -36.38 -6.41
CA LEU A 149 10.46 -37.67 -5.85
C LEU A 149 10.82 -38.86 -6.76
N SER A 150 11.57 -38.62 -7.83
CA SER A 150 11.79 -39.59 -8.91
C SER A 150 12.46 -40.89 -8.45
N THR A 151 13.30 -40.83 -7.40
CA THR A 151 14.00 -42.00 -6.85
C THR A 151 13.17 -42.75 -5.82
N SER A 152 12.08 -42.16 -5.34
CA SER A 152 11.31 -42.63 -4.19
C SER A 152 9.98 -43.24 -4.62
N LEU A 153 9.32 -42.65 -5.61
CA LEU A 153 8.07 -43.16 -6.17
C LEU A 153 8.35 -44.18 -7.28
N LYS A 154 7.71 -45.36 -7.20
CA LYS A 154 7.86 -46.44 -8.17
C LYS A 154 6.61 -46.50 -9.07
N PRO A 155 6.74 -46.26 -10.39
CA PRO A 155 5.66 -46.41 -11.35
C PRO A 155 4.97 -47.78 -11.27
N GLY A 156 3.65 -47.78 -11.42
CA GLY A 156 2.79 -48.98 -11.33
C GLY A 156 2.54 -49.46 -9.90
N LYS A 157 2.91 -48.67 -8.89
CA LYS A 157 2.67 -48.97 -7.48
C LYS A 157 1.88 -47.85 -6.81
N LYS A 158 1.12 -48.26 -5.81
CA LYS A 158 0.53 -47.36 -4.82
C LYS A 158 1.59 -46.98 -3.79
N HIS A 159 1.73 -45.70 -3.54
CA HIS A 159 2.63 -45.17 -2.51
C HIS A 159 1.86 -44.26 -1.56
N ARG A 160 2.26 -44.26 -0.29
CA ARG A 160 1.77 -43.30 0.68
C ARG A 160 2.63 -42.06 0.63
N ILE A 161 2.04 -40.91 0.29
CA ILE A 161 2.73 -39.62 0.41
C ILE A 161 2.24 -38.97 1.70
N THR A 162 3.19 -38.69 2.60
CA THR A 162 2.93 -37.91 3.82
C THR A 162 3.70 -36.60 3.72
N ILE A 163 3.01 -35.48 3.90
CA ILE A 163 3.53 -34.12 3.87
C ILE A 163 3.50 -33.58 5.29
N CYS A 164 4.61 -33.04 5.76
CA CYS A 164 4.70 -32.30 7.02
C CYS A 164 4.94 -30.83 6.73
N ILE A 165 3.99 -29.97 7.10
CA ILE A 165 4.15 -28.52 7.03
C ILE A 165 4.44 -27.99 8.42
N ASP A 166 5.58 -27.33 8.61
CA ASP A 166 5.98 -26.70 9.86
C ASP A 166 6.07 -25.17 9.69
N ASN A 167 5.09 -24.48 10.28
CA ASN A 167 4.98 -23.01 10.30
C ASN A 167 5.64 -22.37 11.54
N ARG A 168 6.43 -23.13 12.32
CA ARG A 168 7.35 -22.52 13.29
C ARG A 168 8.43 -21.73 12.54
N PHE A 169 8.97 -20.71 13.20
CA PHE A 169 10.14 -19.99 12.70
C PHE A 169 11.30 -20.95 12.46
N GLN A 170 11.74 -21.06 11.21
CA GLN A 170 12.87 -21.90 10.82
C GLN A 170 14.22 -21.24 11.13
N TYR A 171 14.21 -19.91 11.13
CA TYR A 171 15.34 -19.03 11.43
C TYR A 171 14.89 -17.92 12.38
N ASN A 172 15.82 -17.41 13.19
CA ASN A 172 15.56 -16.27 14.05
C ASN A 172 15.36 -15.02 13.18
N THR A 173 14.12 -14.67 12.85
CA THR A 173 13.77 -13.55 11.97
C THR A 173 13.01 -12.49 12.74
N HIS A 174 12.99 -11.27 12.21
CA HIS A 174 12.38 -10.14 12.89
C HIS A 174 10.88 -10.35 13.10
N LYS A 175 10.41 -10.07 14.32
CA LYS A 175 9.03 -10.34 14.76
C LYS A 175 7.93 -9.61 13.98
N TRP A 176 8.28 -8.58 13.21
CA TRP A 176 7.33 -7.80 12.40
C TRP A 176 7.34 -8.14 10.92
N ASN A 177 8.21 -9.05 10.48
CA ASN A 177 8.33 -9.45 9.08
C ASN A 177 6.97 -9.85 8.47
N HIS A 178 6.56 -9.19 7.39
CA HIS A 178 5.23 -9.39 6.84
C HIS A 178 5.08 -10.72 6.11
N ALA A 179 6.15 -11.40 5.71
CA ALA A 179 6.05 -12.67 5.01
C ALA A 179 5.58 -13.83 5.90
N HIS A 180 5.87 -13.78 7.20
CA HIS A 180 5.69 -14.94 8.08
C HIS A 180 5.28 -14.65 9.54
N THR A 181 4.82 -13.44 9.87
CA THR A 181 4.43 -13.07 11.24
C THR A 181 2.97 -12.65 11.33
N GLU A 182 2.39 -12.79 12.54
CA GLU A 182 0.96 -12.59 12.88
C GLU A 182 0.49 -11.12 12.88
N PHE A 183 1.24 -10.16 12.34
CA PHE A 183 0.89 -8.73 12.44
C PHE A 183 0.00 -8.23 11.30
N THR A 184 0.12 -8.78 10.09
CA THR A 184 -0.67 -8.36 8.93
C THR A 184 -1.33 -9.54 8.24
N GLN A 185 -0.54 -10.48 7.73
CA GLN A 185 -1.01 -11.84 7.49
C GLN A 185 -0.95 -12.65 8.79
N ILE A 186 -1.60 -13.82 8.82
CA ILE A 186 -1.53 -14.74 9.95
C ILE A 186 -0.39 -15.74 9.78
N ASN A 187 0.06 -16.40 10.85
CA ASN A 187 0.98 -17.54 10.75
C ASN A 187 0.23 -18.83 10.43
N TRP A 188 -0.28 -18.95 9.22
CA TRP A 188 -1.09 -20.09 8.76
C TRP A 188 -0.26 -21.36 8.57
N ASN A 189 -0.90 -22.52 8.68
CA ASN A 189 -0.32 -23.83 8.34
C ASN A 189 -1.19 -24.50 7.28
N GLY A 190 -0.57 -24.96 6.19
CA GLY A 190 -1.26 -25.60 5.08
C GLY A 190 -0.53 -25.43 3.76
N ILE A 191 -1.23 -25.72 2.68
CA ILE A 191 -0.74 -25.55 1.31
C ILE A 191 -1.81 -24.77 0.55
N LEU A 192 -1.42 -23.66 -0.06
CA LEU A 192 -2.30 -22.79 -0.83
C LEU A 192 -1.98 -22.91 -2.33
N GLY A 193 -3.01 -22.75 -3.15
CA GLY A 193 -2.85 -22.70 -4.62
C GLY A 193 -2.65 -24.06 -5.23
N GLU A 194 -1.98 -24.12 -6.38
CA GLU A 194 -1.75 -25.39 -7.06
C GLU A 194 -0.96 -26.38 -6.20
N MET A 195 -1.44 -27.63 -6.14
CA MET A 195 -0.70 -28.76 -5.60
C MET A 195 -0.80 -29.94 -6.56
N LYS A 196 0.34 -30.44 -7.04
CA LYS A 196 0.33 -31.43 -8.13
C LYS A 196 1.57 -32.32 -8.14
N LEU A 197 1.38 -33.55 -8.61
CA LEU A 197 2.46 -34.43 -9.01
C LEU A 197 2.66 -34.29 -10.52
N MET A 198 3.90 -34.06 -10.94
CA MET A 198 4.25 -33.80 -12.33
C MET A 198 5.21 -34.86 -12.84
N ALA A 199 4.86 -35.49 -13.96
CA ALA A 199 5.73 -36.38 -14.71
C ALA A 199 6.42 -35.61 -15.85
N ILE A 200 7.75 -35.60 -15.84
CA ILE A 200 8.60 -34.88 -16.79
C ILE A 200 9.62 -35.83 -17.38
N ASP A 201 9.81 -35.82 -18.71
CA ASP A 201 10.82 -36.67 -19.34
C ASP A 201 12.24 -36.43 -18.77
N PRO A 202 13.12 -37.45 -18.83
CA PRO A 202 14.46 -37.39 -18.22
C PRO A 202 15.42 -36.39 -18.89
N VAL A 203 15.00 -35.77 -20.01
CA VAL A 203 15.68 -34.63 -20.64
C VAL A 203 14.69 -33.47 -20.68
N TYR A 204 14.94 -32.44 -19.87
CA TYR A 204 13.96 -31.38 -19.66
C TYR A 204 14.59 -30.02 -19.42
N VAL A 205 13.83 -28.97 -19.73
CA VAL A 205 14.18 -27.57 -19.46
C VAL A 205 13.90 -27.27 -17.99
N GLU A 206 14.93 -27.17 -17.16
CA GLU A 206 14.81 -26.79 -15.75
C GLU A 206 14.55 -25.29 -15.62
N ASP A 207 15.23 -24.47 -16.40
CA ASP A 207 15.16 -23.01 -16.31
C ASP A 207 15.07 -22.34 -17.68
N LEU A 208 14.27 -21.27 -17.77
CA LEU A 208 14.03 -20.46 -18.95
C LEU A 208 14.03 -18.98 -18.52
N GLN A 209 15.11 -18.28 -18.85
CA GLN A 209 15.28 -16.87 -18.54
C GLN A 209 15.34 -16.04 -19.82
N VAL A 210 14.56 -14.96 -19.87
CA VAL A 210 14.41 -14.08 -21.03
C VAL A 210 14.94 -12.69 -20.68
N TYR A 211 15.89 -12.20 -21.47
CA TYR A 211 16.51 -10.90 -21.33
C TYR A 211 16.21 -10.05 -22.57
N PRO A 212 15.23 -9.13 -22.50
CA PRO A 212 14.93 -8.21 -23.60
C PRO A 212 16.10 -7.26 -23.89
N ASN A 213 16.30 -6.90 -25.15
CA ASN A 213 17.20 -5.85 -25.60
C ASN A 213 16.48 -4.91 -26.58
N ILE A 214 16.12 -3.73 -26.09
CA ILE A 214 15.31 -2.77 -26.85
C ILE A 214 16.05 -2.14 -28.04
N ASN A 215 17.39 -2.09 -28.00
CA ASN A 215 18.18 -1.40 -29.02
C ASN A 215 18.21 -2.14 -30.36
N ASP A 216 18.20 -3.48 -30.32
CA ASP A 216 18.21 -4.33 -31.51
C ASP A 216 16.94 -5.18 -31.68
N GLN A 217 15.92 -4.91 -30.87
CA GLN A 217 14.62 -5.58 -30.90
C GLN A 217 14.74 -7.10 -30.85
N SER A 218 15.52 -7.59 -29.88
CA SER A 218 15.75 -9.02 -29.67
C SER A 218 15.56 -9.41 -28.22
N ILE A 219 15.43 -10.71 -27.99
CA ILE A 219 15.60 -11.30 -26.66
C ILE A 219 16.83 -12.21 -26.67
N LYS A 220 17.56 -12.20 -25.56
CA LYS A 220 18.48 -13.28 -25.21
C LYS A 220 17.75 -14.28 -24.33
N VAL A 221 17.69 -15.53 -24.78
CA VAL A 221 17.10 -16.65 -24.05
C VAL A 221 18.22 -17.48 -23.45
N LYS A 222 18.20 -17.67 -22.13
CA LYS A 222 19.07 -18.60 -21.42
C LYS A 222 18.27 -19.80 -20.94
N LEU A 223 18.76 -20.99 -21.27
CA LEU A 223 18.17 -22.26 -20.84
C LEU A 223 19.15 -23.03 -19.97
N ARG A 224 18.63 -23.68 -18.94
CA ARG A 224 19.30 -24.79 -18.25
C ARG A 224 18.52 -26.06 -18.54
N ILE A 225 19.13 -26.97 -19.29
CA ILE A 225 18.54 -28.26 -19.66
C ILE A 225 19.22 -29.35 -18.83
N ASN A 226 18.44 -30.16 -18.13
CA ASN A 226 18.95 -31.33 -17.42
C ASN A 226 18.76 -32.57 -18.28
N ASN A 227 19.80 -33.40 -18.37
CA ASN A 227 19.81 -34.70 -19.02
C ASN A 227 20.23 -35.77 -18.01
N VAL A 228 19.25 -36.40 -17.37
CA VAL A 228 19.52 -37.43 -16.35
C VAL A 228 19.75 -38.82 -16.95
N THR A 229 19.62 -38.98 -18.27
CA THR A 229 19.78 -40.28 -18.95
C THR A 229 21.23 -40.77 -18.93
N LYS A 230 22.19 -39.86 -18.69
CA LYS A 230 23.65 -40.08 -18.81
C LYS A 230 24.10 -40.53 -20.21
N LYS A 231 23.25 -40.35 -21.22
CA LYS A 231 23.54 -40.65 -22.62
C LYS A 231 23.62 -39.37 -23.42
N LYS A 232 24.30 -39.46 -24.55
CA LYS A 232 24.28 -38.43 -25.59
C LYS A 232 22.87 -38.34 -26.18
N VAL A 233 22.31 -37.14 -26.16
CA VAL A 233 21.01 -36.83 -26.78
C VAL A 233 21.15 -35.75 -27.84
N LYS A 234 20.37 -35.88 -28.91
CA LYS A 234 20.29 -34.92 -30.03
C LYS A 234 18.86 -34.50 -30.22
N GLY A 235 18.64 -33.27 -30.67
CA GLY A 235 17.27 -32.79 -30.87
C GLY A 235 17.20 -31.35 -31.28
N LYS A 236 16.06 -30.73 -30.94
CA LYS A 236 15.77 -29.34 -31.22
C LYS A 236 15.11 -28.68 -30.03
N VAL A 237 15.35 -27.38 -29.90
CA VAL A 237 14.58 -26.49 -29.02
C VAL A 237 13.83 -25.52 -29.92
N SER A 238 12.51 -25.58 -29.86
CA SER A 238 11.61 -24.72 -30.63
C SER A 238 10.98 -23.69 -29.70
N PHE A 239 11.00 -22.43 -30.10
CA PHE A 239 10.40 -21.31 -29.39
C PHE A 239 9.20 -20.80 -30.18
N ALA A 240 8.04 -20.69 -29.52
CA ALA A 240 6.89 -19.93 -30.01
C ALA A 240 6.69 -18.71 -29.11
N ILE A 241 6.67 -17.52 -29.70
CA ILE A 241 6.50 -16.26 -28.98
C ILE A 241 5.20 -15.64 -29.47
N ASP A 242 4.24 -15.46 -28.58
CA ASP A 242 2.92 -14.94 -28.91
C ASP A 242 2.58 -13.72 -28.04
N GLY A 243 1.88 -12.76 -28.63
CA GLY A 243 1.33 -11.58 -27.96
C GLY A 243 0.17 -11.01 -28.77
N THR A 244 -0.43 -9.93 -28.31
CA THR A 244 -1.55 -9.29 -29.03
C THR A 244 -1.10 -8.85 -30.43
N ASN A 245 -1.65 -9.48 -31.47
CA ASN A 245 -1.31 -9.26 -32.87
C ASN A 245 0.18 -9.51 -33.20
N TYR A 246 0.84 -10.41 -32.46
CA TYR A 246 2.24 -10.76 -32.66
C TYR A 246 2.43 -12.27 -32.51
N SER A 247 3.14 -12.91 -33.44
CA SER A 247 3.57 -14.30 -33.32
C SER A 247 4.91 -14.48 -34.02
N LEU A 248 5.83 -15.21 -33.41
CA LEU A 248 7.14 -15.55 -33.96
C LEU A 248 7.53 -16.97 -33.55
N LYS A 249 8.13 -17.70 -34.50
CA LYS A 249 8.72 -19.02 -34.24
C LYS A 249 10.22 -18.99 -34.48
N ASN A 250 10.97 -19.65 -33.62
CA ASN A 250 12.40 -19.87 -33.78
C ASN A 250 12.75 -21.30 -33.40
N GLU A 251 13.84 -21.85 -33.91
CA GLU A 251 14.29 -23.20 -33.62
C GLU A 251 15.82 -23.25 -33.62
N ILE A 252 16.39 -23.97 -32.66
CA ILE A 252 17.82 -24.25 -32.59
C ILE A 252 18.05 -25.76 -32.45
N ALA A 253 19.15 -26.24 -33.03
CA ALA A 253 19.59 -27.61 -32.82
C ALA A 253 20.17 -27.78 -31.41
N LEU A 254 19.90 -28.91 -30.77
CA LEU A 254 20.48 -29.31 -29.49
C LEU A 254 21.37 -30.54 -29.67
N LEU A 255 22.56 -30.45 -29.09
CA LEU A 255 23.42 -31.58 -28.79
C LEU A 255 23.78 -31.52 -27.31
N SER A 256 23.40 -32.53 -26.54
CA SER A 256 23.74 -32.62 -25.12
C SER A 256 24.46 -33.94 -24.84
N THR A 257 25.68 -33.84 -24.32
CA THR A 257 26.49 -34.96 -23.81
C THR A 257 26.61 -34.96 -22.30
N ASP A 258 26.31 -33.82 -21.68
CA ASP A 258 26.50 -33.57 -20.26
C ASP A 258 25.20 -33.79 -19.48
N SER A 259 25.30 -33.94 -18.16
CA SER A 259 24.13 -34.03 -17.29
C SER A 259 23.34 -32.73 -17.20
N VAL A 260 24.00 -31.59 -17.44
CA VAL A 260 23.40 -30.26 -17.51
C VAL A 260 23.99 -29.55 -18.73
N THR A 261 23.13 -28.99 -19.57
CA THR A 261 23.51 -28.19 -20.74
C THR A 261 22.95 -26.79 -20.60
N TYR A 262 23.82 -25.79 -20.71
CA TYR A 262 23.45 -24.39 -20.75
C TYR A 262 23.40 -23.92 -22.20
N ILE A 263 22.28 -23.29 -22.58
CA ILE A 263 22.14 -22.66 -23.88
C ILE A 263 21.92 -21.18 -23.68
N GLU A 264 22.64 -20.37 -24.45
CA GLU A 264 22.35 -18.96 -24.64
C GLU A 264 22.10 -18.74 -26.13
N THR A 265 20.92 -18.23 -26.49
CA THR A 265 20.57 -17.91 -27.87
C THR A 265 19.93 -16.54 -27.96
N LYS A 266 20.18 -15.86 -29.07
CA LYS A 266 19.57 -14.56 -29.39
C LYS A 266 18.46 -14.79 -30.41
N ILE A 267 17.26 -14.29 -30.11
CA ILE A 267 16.09 -14.36 -30.98
C ILE A 267 15.73 -12.93 -31.40
N PRO A 268 15.95 -12.55 -32.66
CA PRO A 268 15.43 -11.29 -33.21
C PRO A 268 13.89 -11.33 -33.22
N LEU A 269 13.25 -10.29 -32.68
CA LEU A 269 11.79 -10.16 -32.62
C LEU A 269 11.23 -9.34 -33.79
N GLY A 270 12.08 -8.48 -34.39
CA GLY A 270 11.72 -7.64 -35.52
C GLY A 270 10.88 -6.42 -35.13
N LYS A 271 10.57 -5.59 -36.12
CA LYS A 271 10.04 -4.22 -35.94
C LYS A 271 8.62 -4.12 -35.39
N GLN A 272 7.87 -5.23 -35.38
CA GLN A 272 6.47 -5.25 -34.91
C GLN A 272 6.37 -5.39 -33.38
N ILE A 273 7.48 -5.71 -32.69
CA ILE A 273 7.51 -5.78 -31.24
C ILE A 273 7.27 -4.40 -30.63
N LYS A 274 6.47 -4.35 -29.56
CA LYS A 274 6.12 -3.12 -28.84
C LYS A 274 6.70 -3.15 -27.44
N LEU A 275 7.09 -2.00 -26.94
CA LEU A 275 7.65 -1.85 -25.61
C LEU A 275 6.59 -2.02 -24.51
N TRP A 276 7.04 -2.41 -23.32
CA TRP A 276 6.21 -2.48 -22.11
C TRP A 276 6.50 -1.28 -21.20
N ASP A 277 5.45 -0.59 -20.75
CA ASP A 277 5.46 0.46 -19.72
C ASP A 277 4.04 0.62 -19.10
N GLU A 278 3.86 1.58 -18.18
CA GLU A 278 2.57 1.83 -17.49
C GLU A 278 1.40 2.27 -18.39
N PHE A 279 1.70 2.78 -19.59
CA PHE A 279 0.73 3.25 -20.57
C PHE A 279 0.53 2.24 -21.70
N ASN A 280 1.54 1.43 -21.98
CA ASN A 280 1.61 0.44 -23.04
C ASN A 280 2.03 -0.92 -22.46
N PRO A 281 1.17 -1.63 -21.70
CA PRO A 281 1.53 -2.90 -21.06
C PRO A 281 1.54 -4.08 -22.06
N ASN A 282 2.38 -4.00 -23.10
CA ASN A 282 2.50 -5.04 -24.13
C ASN A 282 3.26 -6.26 -23.58
N ILE A 283 2.54 -7.38 -23.44
CA ILE A 283 3.06 -8.63 -22.90
C ILE A 283 3.21 -9.69 -23.99
N TYR A 284 4.26 -10.49 -23.87
CA TYR A 284 4.55 -11.62 -24.73
C TYR A 284 4.75 -12.88 -23.90
N ARG A 285 4.26 -14.02 -24.39
CA ARG A 285 4.52 -15.34 -23.85
C ARG A 285 5.50 -16.06 -24.75
N ILE A 286 6.62 -16.53 -24.20
CA ILE A 286 7.51 -17.46 -24.87
C ILE A 286 7.23 -18.88 -24.38
N ASN A 287 6.98 -19.77 -25.32
CA ASN A 287 6.85 -21.19 -25.09
C ASN A 287 8.07 -21.92 -25.66
N CYS A 288 8.84 -22.59 -24.80
CA CYS A 288 10.02 -23.37 -25.15
C CYS A 288 9.66 -24.85 -25.16
N GLN A 289 9.66 -25.44 -26.36
CA GLN A 289 9.44 -26.87 -26.58
C GLN A 289 10.77 -27.56 -26.89
N LEU A 290 11.11 -28.54 -26.06
CA LEU A 290 12.29 -29.36 -26.18
C LEU A 290 11.90 -30.72 -26.77
N ASN A 291 12.49 -31.10 -27.90
CA ASN A 291 12.27 -32.39 -28.54
C ASN A 291 13.62 -33.06 -28.79
N THR A 292 13.91 -34.18 -28.11
CA THR A 292 15.23 -34.84 -28.17
C THR A 292 15.14 -36.35 -28.27
N SER A 293 16.25 -37.01 -28.63
CA SER A 293 16.36 -38.46 -28.70
C SER A 293 17.78 -38.94 -28.40
N ASP A 294 17.90 -40.10 -27.75
CA ASP A 294 19.16 -40.86 -27.59
C ASP A 294 19.39 -41.88 -28.73
N GLY A 295 18.57 -41.84 -29.78
CA GLY A 295 18.55 -42.79 -30.89
C GLY A 295 17.67 -44.03 -30.65
N LYS A 296 17.28 -44.30 -29.39
CA LYS A 296 16.39 -45.41 -29.02
C LYS A 296 15.05 -44.90 -28.47
N ASN A 297 15.10 -43.86 -27.65
CA ASN A 297 13.95 -43.22 -27.02
C ASN A 297 13.86 -41.76 -27.48
N SER A 298 12.66 -41.20 -27.44
CA SER A 298 12.41 -39.78 -27.65
C SER A 298 11.96 -39.15 -26.34
N TYR A 299 12.32 -37.89 -26.14
CA TYR A 299 12.01 -37.11 -24.93
C TYR A 299 11.46 -35.75 -25.32
N GLN A 300 10.39 -35.32 -24.65
CA GLN A 300 9.70 -34.07 -24.88
C GLN A 300 9.49 -33.31 -23.57
N HIS A 301 9.68 -31.99 -23.60
CA HIS A 301 9.32 -31.13 -22.47
C HIS A 301 8.91 -29.75 -22.96
N GLU A 302 7.96 -29.13 -22.27
CA GLU A 302 7.53 -27.77 -22.53
C GLU A 302 7.72 -26.92 -21.28
N LYS A 303 8.28 -25.71 -21.45
CA LYS A 303 8.33 -24.69 -20.40
C LYS A 303 8.03 -23.34 -21.00
N ALA A 304 7.15 -22.58 -20.36
CA ALA A 304 6.75 -21.27 -20.84
C ALA A 304 6.95 -20.20 -19.76
N THR A 305 7.18 -18.97 -20.20
CA THR A 305 7.21 -17.81 -19.32
C THR A 305 6.70 -16.57 -20.06
N THR A 306 6.40 -15.54 -19.30
CA THR A 306 5.90 -14.25 -19.78
C THR A 306 7.02 -13.22 -19.67
N PHE A 307 7.14 -12.35 -20.67
CA PHE A 307 8.06 -11.21 -20.64
C PHE A 307 7.41 -9.98 -21.30
N GLY A 308 7.95 -8.81 -20.99
CA GLY A 308 7.65 -7.56 -21.71
C GLY A 308 8.92 -7.00 -22.33
N MET A 309 8.79 -6.34 -23.48
CA MET A 309 9.94 -5.73 -24.15
C MET A 309 10.28 -4.40 -23.45
N ARG A 310 11.23 -4.41 -22.52
CA ARG A 310 11.63 -3.20 -21.80
C ARG A 310 13.09 -3.22 -21.37
N GLU A 311 13.60 -2.06 -20.98
CA GLU A 311 14.92 -1.92 -20.36
C GLU A 311 14.81 -1.00 -19.14
N VAL A 312 15.38 -1.41 -18.00
CA VAL A 312 15.44 -0.62 -16.78
C VAL A 312 16.89 -0.18 -16.55
N LYS A 313 17.11 1.12 -16.36
CA LYS A 313 18.44 1.70 -16.11
C LYS A 313 18.40 2.69 -14.96
N GLN A 314 19.53 2.81 -14.28
CA GLN A 314 19.77 3.89 -13.35
C GLN A 314 19.96 5.20 -14.12
N GLY A 315 19.06 6.17 -13.90
CA GLY A 315 19.26 7.56 -14.31
C GLY A 315 19.84 8.40 -13.18
N LYS A 316 20.01 9.70 -13.44
CA LYS A 316 20.52 10.66 -12.45
C LYS A 316 19.55 10.85 -11.28
N ASN A 317 18.34 11.35 -11.57
CA ASN A 317 17.32 11.66 -10.57
C ASN A 317 16.10 10.72 -10.62
N HIS A 318 16.01 9.86 -11.63
CA HIS A 318 14.89 8.94 -11.86
C HIS A 318 15.38 7.56 -12.30
N VAL A 319 14.53 6.55 -12.10
CA VAL A 319 14.62 5.29 -12.85
C VAL A 319 14.37 5.62 -14.32
N LEU A 320 15.18 5.08 -15.22
CA LEU A 320 14.90 5.14 -16.66
C LEU A 320 14.25 3.82 -17.08
N LEU A 321 13.04 3.90 -17.63
CA LEU A 321 12.37 2.79 -18.31
C LEU A 321 12.35 3.09 -19.80
N ASN A 322 12.93 2.21 -20.62
CA ASN A 322 13.05 2.41 -22.06
C ASN A 322 13.76 3.72 -22.45
N ASN A 323 14.76 4.12 -21.65
CA ASN A 323 15.46 5.41 -21.72
C ASN A 323 14.64 6.66 -21.36
N HIS A 324 13.41 6.50 -20.84
CA HIS A 324 12.58 7.60 -20.34
C HIS A 324 12.55 7.62 -18.81
N PRO A 325 12.78 8.75 -18.13
CA PRO A 325 12.63 8.87 -16.69
C PRO A 325 11.16 8.66 -16.28
N ILE A 326 10.97 7.75 -15.32
CA ILE A 326 9.66 7.53 -14.70
C ILE A 326 9.63 8.15 -13.30
N HIS A 327 8.43 8.55 -12.90
CA HIS A 327 8.17 8.99 -11.53
C HIS A 327 7.21 7.99 -10.89
N LEU A 328 7.65 7.39 -9.78
CA LEU A 328 6.95 6.32 -9.07
C LEU A 328 5.91 6.93 -8.12
N ARG A 329 4.64 6.76 -8.46
CA ARG A 329 3.48 7.14 -7.64
C ARG A 329 3.03 5.86 -6.92
N GLY A 330 3.58 5.67 -5.72
CA GLY A 330 3.61 4.36 -5.07
C GLY A 330 2.73 4.20 -3.84
N ASN A 331 2.31 2.97 -3.61
CA ASN A 331 1.77 2.47 -2.34
C ASN A 331 2.70 1.40 -1.74
N VAL A 332 2.68 1.26 -0.42
CA VAL A 332 3.32 0.14 0.30
C VAL A 332 2.27 -0.93 0.60
N GLU A 333 2.56 -2.18 0.26
CA GLU A 333 1.70 -3.35 0.53
C GLU A 333 2.38 -4.30 1.53
N ASN A 334 1.68 -4.59 2.62
CA ASN A 334 2.20 -5.28 3.80
C ASN A 334 1.57 -6.67 4.03
N ALA A 335 1.08 -7.33 2.98
CA ALA A 335 0.35 -8.60 3.02
C ALA A 335 -0.98 -8.51 3.79
N VAL A 336 -1.75 -7.43 3.58
CA VAL A 336 -3.00 -7.16 4.31
C VAL A 336 -4.19 -7.80 3.62
N PHE A 337 -4.54 -9.03 4.03
CA PHE A 337 -5.67 -9.79 3.47
C PHE A 337 -6.53 -10.41 4.57
N PRO A 338 -7.21 -9.61 5.41
CA PRO A 338 -7.93 -10.12 6.57
C PRO A 338 -9.03 -11.12 6.21
N LYS A 339 -9.66 -11.02 5.04
CA LYS A 339 -10.71 -11.95 4.62
C LYS A 339 -10.26 -13.43 4.63
N THR A 340 -9.01 -13.68 4.24
CA THR A 340 -8.41 -15.01 4.11
C THR A 340 -7.28 -15.25 5.12
N GLY A 341 -6.76 -14.19 5.76
CA GLY A 341 -5.58 -14.25 6.63
C GLY A 341 -4.26 -14.40 5.88
N HIS A 342 -4.29 -14.63 4.56
CA HIS A 342 -3.11 -14.79 3.71
C HIS A 342 -3.33 -14.11 2.35
N ALA A 343 -2.25 -13.80 1.64
CA ALA A 343 -2.35 -13.21 0.31
C ALA A 343 -3.00 -14.18 -0.70
N PRO A 344 -3.89 -13.69 -1.59
CA PRO A 344 -4.60 -14.50 -2.57
C PRO A 344 -3.67 -14.99 -3.68
N LEU A 345 -4.02 -16.13 -4.28
CA LEU A 345 -3.27 -16.75 -5.39
C LEU A 345 -4.02 -16.68 -6.73
N ASP A 346 -5.18 -16.03 -6.74
CA ASP A 346 -5.98 -15.85 -7.94
C ASP A 346 -5.75 -14.48 -8.58
N ASP A 347 -5.90 -14.41 -9.91
CA ASP A 347 -5.72 -13.20 -10.68
C ASP A 347 -6.79 -12.13 -10.35
N ALA A 348 -8.03 -12.52 -10.05
CA ALA A 348 -9.14 -11.57 -9.87
C ALA A 348 -8.94 -10.67 -8.64
N SER A 349 -8.46 -11.23 -7.53
CA SER A 349 -8.16 -10.48 -6.31
C SER A 349 -7.08 -9.42 -6.53
N TRP A 350 -6.01 -9.77 -7.23
CA TRP A 350 -4.92 -8.84 -7.55
C TRP A 350 -5.32 -7.84 -8.63
N GLU A 351 -6.08 -8.25 -9.64
CA GLU A 351 -6.61 -7.37 -10.68
C GLU A 351 -7.45 -6.23 -10.09
N ARG A 352 -8.30 -6.53 -9.10
CA ARG A 352 -9.06 -5.49 -8.38
C ARG A 352 -8.14 -4.44 -7.76
N ILE A 353 -7.05 -4.86 -7.10
CA ILE A 353 -6.09 -3.93 -6.48
C ILE A 353 -5.36 -3.11 -7.54
N MET A 354 -4.90 -3.72 -8.64
CA MET A 354 -4.21 -2.99 -9.71
C MET A 354 -5.11 -1.96 -10.39
N ILE A 355 -6.39 -2.29 -10.61
CA ILE A 355 -7.37 -1.35 -11.16
C ILE A 355 -7.59 -0.18 -10.20
N LEU A 356 -7.79 -0.45 -8.89
CA LEU A 356 -7.94 0.61 -7.89
C LEU A 356 -6.71 1.54 -7.84
N MET A 357 -5.50 0.98 -7.92
CA MET A 357 -4.27 1.77 -8.01
C MET A 357 -4.29 2.71 -9.22
N LYS A 358 -4.64 2.20 -10.42
CA LYS A 358 -4.72 3.01 -11.66
C LYS A 358 -5.82 4.07 -11.59
N ASP A 359 -6.98 3.71 -11.03
CA ASP A 359 -8.13 4.62 -10.88
C ASP A 359 -7.77 5.81 -9.99
N TYR A 360 -6.88 5.64 -9.01
CA TYR A 360 -6.35 6.69 -8.15
C TYR A 360 -5.02 7.29 -8.65
N GLY A 361 -4.61 6.99 -9.89
CA GLY A 361 -3.46 7.59 -10.56
C GLY A 361 -2.08 7.07 -10.15
N MET A 362 -2.04 5.99 -9.36
CA MET A 362 -0.80 5.31 -8.97
C MET A 362 -0.27 4.41 -10.08
N ASN A 363 1.03 4.12 -10.02
CA ASN A 363 1.73 3.22 -10.96
C ASN A 363 2.74 2.29 -10.30
N HIS A 364 2.94 2.38 -8.97
CA HIS A 364 3.99 1.65 -8.26
C HIS A 364 3.46 0.94 -7.01
N LEU A 365 3.92 -0.26 -6.72
CA LEU A 365 3.60 -1.02 -5.51
C LEU A 365 4.88 -1.62 -4.92
N ARG A 366 5.17 -1.29 -3.66
CA ARG A 366 6.29 -1.87 -2.91
C ARG A 366 5.79 -2.94 -1.96
N PHE A 367 6.36 -4.13 -2.03
CA PHE A 367 6.05 -5.24 -1.12
C PHE A 367 7.02 -5.23 0.05
N HIS A 368 6.53 -4.80 1.21
CA HIS A 368 7.38 -4.52 2.37
C HIS A 368 7.74 -5.80 3.14
N SER A 369 9.02 -6.18 3.17
CA SER A 369 9.54 -7.40 3.78
C SER A 369 8.89 -8.70 3.27
N TRP A 370 8.42 -8.74 2.01
CA TRP A 370 7.87 -9.96 1.40
C TRP A 370 7.84 -9.92 -0.12
N CYS A 371 7.77 -11.11 -0.73
CA CYS A 371 7.57 -11.29 -2.16
C CYS A 371 6.14 -11.76 -2.45
N PRO A 372 5.41 -11.13 -3.39
CA PRO A 372 4.03 -11.52 -3.70
C PRO A 372 3.97 -12.78 -4.57
N PRO A 373 2.82 -13.45 -4.63
CA PRO A 373 2.64 -14.63 -5.49
C PRO A 373 2.61 -14.27 -6.98
N ALA A 374 2.79 -15.27 -7.85
CA ALA A 374 2.79 -15.12 -9.30
C ALA A 374 1.54 -14.38 -9.85
N ALA A 375 0.38 -14.56 -9.22
CA ALA A 375 -0.85 -13.85 -9.59
C ALA A 375 -0.72 -12.32 -9.54
N ALA A 376 -0.01 -11.79 -8.53
CA ALA A 376 0.24 -10.37 -8.40
C ALA A 376 1.08 -9.85 -9.58
N PHE A 377 2.16 -10.56 -9.92
CA PHE A 377 3.03 -10.20 -11.04
C PHE A 377 2.28 -10.25 -12.38
N ARG A 378 1.49 -11.30 -12.63
CA ARG A 378 0.66 -11.39 -13.85
C ARG A 378 -0.27 -10.18 -13.99
N MET A 379 -0.91 -9.77 -12.90
CA MET A 379 -1.83 -8.63 -12.93
C MET A 379 -1.10 -7.29 -13.04
N ALA A 380 0.05 -7.13 -12.40
CA ALA A 380 0.86 -5.93 -12.55
C ALA A 380 1.44 -5.78 -13.96
N ASP A 381 1.89 -6.88 -14.57
CA ASP A 381 2.30 -6.91 -15.98
C ASP A 381 1.15 -6.43 -16.87
N LYS A 382 -0.05 -6.96 -16.65
CA LYS A 382 -1.25 -6.71 -17.46
C LYS A 382 -1.71 -5.25 -17.39
N HIS A 383 -1.60 -4.64 -16.21
CA HIS A 383 -2.10 -3.29 -15.95
C HIS A 383 -1.02 -2.20 -15.96
N GLY A 384 0.24 -2.58 -16.19
CA GLY A 384 1.35 -1.63 -16.24
C GLY A 384 1.66 -1.03 -14.87
N ILE A 385 1.72 -1.87 -13.83
CA ILE A 385 2.13 -1.48 -12.48
C ILE A 385 3.58 -1.91 -12.25
N TYR A 386 4.39 -0.99 -11.74
CA TYR A 386 5.78 -1.22 -11.37
C TYR A 386 5.85 -1.80 -9.96
N PHE A 387 6.64 -2.84 -9.80
CA PHE A 387 6.85 -3.51 -8.52
C PHE A 387 8.24 -3.23 -7.98
N GLU A 388 8.28 -2.95 -6.67
CA GLU A 388 9.45 -3.12 -5.82
C GLU A 388 9.23 -4.34 -4.94
N VAL A 389 10.03 -5.38 -5.15
CA VAL A 389 9.94 -6.65 -4.42
C VAL A 389 11.00 -6.66 -3.34
N GLU A 390 10.60 -7.04 -2.12
CA GLU A 390 11.52 -7.26 -1.01
C GLU A 390 11.63 -8.75 -0.66
N MET A 391 12.82 -9.15 -0.21
CA MET A 391 12.98 -10.41 0.49
C MET A 391 12.38 -10.30 1.91
N PRO A 392 12.05 -11.41 2.60
CA PRO A 392 11.65 -11.37 4.00
C PRO A 392 12.78 -10.98 4.95
N MET A 393 13.27 -9.73 4.87
CA MET A 393 14.15 -9.11 5.84
C MET A 393 13.53 -7.83 6.40
N TRP A 394 13.63 -7.64 7.71
CA TRP A 394 13.36 -6.38 8.38
C TRP A 394 14.29 -6.21 9.58
N GLY A 395 14.75 -4.99 9.82
CA GLY A 395 15.29 -4.62 11.13
C GLY A 395 16.55 -5.41 11.42
N LYS A 396 16.56 -6.24 12.46
CA LYS A 396 17.75 -6.97 12.91
C LYS A 396 18.11 -8.22 12.10
N ASP A 397 17.45 -8.45 10.96
CA ASP A 397 17.69 -9.64 10.13
C ASP A 397 19.10 -9.72 9.51
N ALA A 398 19.84 -8.61 9.50
CA ALA A 398 21.25 -8.60 9.10
C ALA A 398 22.24 -8.77 10.27
N GLU A 399 21.79 -9.09 11.49
CA GLU A 399 22.72 -9.51 12.54
C GLU A 399 23.38 -10.86 12.18
N PRO A 400 24.64 -11.13 12.59
CA PRO A 400 25.33 -12.37 12.21
C PRO A 400 24.61 -13.65 12.64
N ASP A 401 24.19 -14.44 11.64
CA ASP A 401 23.66 -15.80 11.79
C ASP A 401 23.83 -16.50 10.42
N GLU A 402 24.81 -17.41 10.30
CA GLU A 402 25.13 -18.04 9.01
C GLU A 402 24.01 -18.93 8.47
N ALA A 403 23.18 -19.54 9.34
CA ALA A 403 22.06 -20.35 8.87
C ALA A 403 21.01 -19.44 8.21
N ARG A 404 20.70 -18.30 8.85
CA ARG A 404 19.82 -17.27 8.32
C ARG A 404 20.41 -16.58 7.07
N TYR A 405 21.71 -16.31 7.03
CA TYR A 405 22.36 -15.75 5.84
C TYR A 405 22.31 -16.70 4.65
N ASN A 406 22.54 -17.98 4.87
CA ASN A 406 22.41 -18.99 3.82
C ASN A 406 20.97 -19.14 3.33
N PHE A 407 19.98 -18.98 4.21
CA PHE A 407 18.59 -18.85 3.80
C PHE A 407 18.40 -17.66 2.85
N PHE A 408 18.80 -16.45 3.26
CA PHE A 408 18.66 -15.24 2.43
C PHE A 408 19.43 -15.31 1.09
N ARG A 409 20.65 -15.87 1.08
CA ARG A 409 21.42 -16.11 -0.17
C ARG A 409 20.68 -17.04 -1.14
N ARG A 410 19.92 -18.01 -0.64
CA ARG A 410 19.10 -18.90 -1.48
C ARG A 410 17.80 -18.21 -1.90
N GLU A 411 17.17 -17.47 -0.99
CA GLU A 411 15.89 -16.79 -1.21
C GLU A 411 15.98 -15.77 -2.35
N ILE A 412 16.99 -14.89 -2.35
CA ILE A 412 17.19 -13.91 -3.45
C ILE A 412 17.34 -14.60 -4.81
N LYS A 413 18.14 -15.67 -4.89
CA LYS A 413 18.35 -16.42 -6.13
C LYS A 413 17.07 -17.09 -6.61
N ALA A 414 16.26 -17.58 -5.68
CA ALA A 414 14.99 -18.21 -5.97
C ALA A 414 13.97 -17.19 -6.50
N ILE A 415 13.83 -16.04 -5.85
CA ILE A 415 12.95 -14.93 -6.28
C ILE A 415 13.31 -14.48 -7.70
N LEU A 416 14.59 -14.22 -7.97
CA LEU A 416 15.05 -13.77 -9.29
C LEU A 416 14.83 -14.83 -10.37
N LYS A 417 15.04 -16.11 -10.05
CA LYS A 417 14.79 -17.22 -10.96
C LYS A 417 13.30 -17.36 -11.29
N GLU A 418 12.44 -17.31 -10.28
CA GLU A 418 11.01 -17.56 -10.43
C GLU A 418 10.29 -16.38 -11.10
N TYR A 419 10.58 -15.15 -10.66
CA TYR A 419 9.79 -13.97 -11.04
C TYR A 419 10.53 -12.96 -11.93
N GLY A 420 11.85 -13.10 -12.16
CA GLY A 420 12.64 -12.08 -12.85
C GLY A 420 12.24 -11.82 -14.32
N ASN A 421 11.53 -12.75 -14.97
CA ASN A 421 11.01 -12.54 -16.33
C ASN A 421 9.86 -11.50 -16.38
N HIS A 422 9.18 -11.24 -15.25
CA HIS A 422 8.03 -10.34 -15.21
C HIS A 422 8.41 -8.89 -15.51
N PRO A 423 7.82 -8.23 -16.52
CA PRO A 423 8.11 -6.84 -16.82
C PRO A 423 7.62 -5.85 -15.74
N SER A 424 6.73 -6.24 -14.82
CA SER A 424 6.39 -5.40 -13.66
C SER A 424 7.51 -5.31 -12.63
N PHE A 425 8.38 -6.31 -12.51
CA PHE A 425 9.43 -6.34 -11.49
C PHE A 425 10.54 -5.33 -11.85
N VAL A 426 10.45 -4.07 -11.43
CA VAL A 426 11.39 -3.01 -11.83
C VAL A 426 12.51 -2.87 -10.79
N LEU A 427 12.14 -2.94 -9.51
CA LEU A 427 13.02 -2.65 -8.38
C LEU A 427 13.07 -3.86 -7.45
N TYR A 428 14.26 -4.14 -6.91
CA TYR A 428 14.47 -5.14 -5.86
C TYR A 428 15.14 -4.47 -4.65
N CYS A 429 14.71 -4.82 -3.45
CA CYS A 429 15.42 -4.48 -2.22
C CYS A 429 15.58 -5.71 -1.32
N ASN A 430 16.65 -5.80 -0.52
CA ASN A 430 16.77 -6.93 0.41
C ASN A 430 15.74 -6.86 1.55
N GLY A 431 15.24 -5.67 1.90
CA GLY A 431 14.21 -5.53 2.92
C GLY A 431 14.12 -4.15 3.54
N ASN A 432 13.33 -4.08 4.61
CA ASN A 432 12.93 -2.82 5.22
C ASN A 432 13.76 -2.46 6.46
N GLU A 433 14.17 -1.19 6.55
CA GLU A 433 14.77 -0.60 7.76
C GLU A 433 15.84 -1.50 8.41
N ILE A 434 16.71 -2.10 7.60
CA ILE A 434 17.67 -3.10 8.04
C ILE A 434 18.74 -2.48 8.95
N THR A 435 19.11 -3.24 9.97
CA THR A 435 20.16 -2.96 10.96
C THR A 435 21.01 -4.21 11.13
N GLY A 436 22.26 -4.06 11.59
CA GLY A 436 23.19 -5.16 11.74
C GLY A 436 24.37 -5.02 10.78
N ASN A 437 24.78 -6.12 10.14
CA ASN A 437 25.95 -6.21 9.28
C ASN A 437 25.65 -5.77 7.83
N PHE A 438 26.06 -4.55 7.48
CA PHE A 438 25.89 -4.02 6.12
C PHE A 438 26.89 -4.57 5.09
N ASP A 439 27.96 -5.25 5.49
CA ASP A 439 28.83 -5.96 4.53
C ASP A 439 28.10 -7.17 3.93
N PHE A 440 27.26 -7.86 4.74
CA PHE A 440 26.39 -8.92 4.24
C PHE A 440 25.30 -8.38 3.32
N ILE A 441 24.72 -7.21 3.63
CA ILE A 441 23.74 -6.56 2.75
C ILE A 441 24.40 -6.13 1.43
N GLU A 442 25.63 -5.62 1.47
CA GLU A 442 26.40 -5.34 0.26
C GLU A 442 26.65 -6.62 -0.55
N GLU A 443 27.06 -7.72 0.09
CA GLU A 443 27.24 -9.03 -0.56
C GLU A 443 25.97 -9.45 -1.31
N LEU A 444 24.81 -9.47 -0.63
CA LEU A 444 23.53 -9.83 -1.23
C LEU A 444 23.16 -8.92 -2.41
N THR A 445 23.33 -7.61 -2.24
CA THR A 445 22.98 -6.61 -3.25
C THR A 445 23.86 -6.75 -4.49
N ALA A 446 25.18 -6.91 -4.31
CA ALA A 446 26.13 -7.09 -5.39
C ALA A 446 25.89 -8.39 -6.17
N GLU A 447 25.66 -9.51 -5.45
CA GLU A 447 25.38 -10.79 -6.07
C GLU A 447 24.04 -10.81 -6.81
N GLY A 448 23.00 -10.17 -6.27
CA GLY A 448 21.71 -9.99 -6.95
C GLY A 448 21.86 -9.28 -8.29
N ARG A 449 22.54 -8.13 -8.30
CA ARG A 449 22.82 -7.34 -9.52
C ARG A 449 23.56 -8.14 -10.59
N LYS A 450 24.54 -8.93 -10.16
CA LYS A 450 25.36 -9.76 -11.04
C LYS A 450 24.56 -10.95 -11.60
N ALA A 451 23.70 -11.55 -10.79
CA ALA A 451 22.89 -12.69 -11.17
C ALA A 451 21.80 -12.29 -12.18
N ASP A 452 21.18 -11.13 -12.00
CA ASP A 452 20.09 -10.67 -12.85
C ASP A 452 20.10 -9.15 -13.11
N PRO A 453 20.59 -8.70 -14.29
CA PRO A 453 20.69 -7.28 -14.61
C PRO A 453 19.37 -6.65 -15.09
N ARG A 454 18.22 -7.35 -15.01
CA ARG A 454 16.92 -6.83 -15.49
C ARG A 454 16.29 -5.77 -14.57
N HIS A 455 16.78 -5.67 -13.33
CA HIS A 455 16.20 -4.85 -12.26
C HIS A 455 17.22 -3.85 -11.71
N LEU A 456 16.75 -2.85 -10.97
CA LEU A 456 17.62 -2.04 -10.12
C LEU A 456 17.55 -2.55 -8.68
N TYR A 457 18.67 -2.41 -7.96
CA TYR A 457 18.86 -3.00 -6.64
C TYR A 457 19.13 -1.95 -5.57
N SER A 458 18.60 -2.18 -4.38
CA SER A 458 18.91 -1.42 -3.17
C SER A 458 19.13 -2.36 -1.98
N GLY A 459 20.06 -2.03 -1.10
CA GLY A 459 20.42 -2.84 0.06
C GLY A 459 19.37 -2.84 1.15
N SER A 460 18.77 -1.67 1.43
CA SER A 460 17.74 -1.48 2.44
C SER A 460 16.94 -0.24 2.13
N THR A 461 15.64 -0.27 2.42
CA THR A 461 14.85 0.95 2.51
C THR A 461 15.02 1.62 3.88
N ALA A 462 14.80 2.93 3.94
CA ALA A 462 14.76 3.78 5.14
C ALA A 462 16.01 3.89 6.03
N ARG A 463 17.17 3.36 5.65
CA ARG A 463 18.40 3.45 6.47
C ARG A 463 19.68 3.56 5.61
N THR A 464 20.76 2.93 6.05
CA THR A 464 22.11 3.04 5.49
C THR A 464 22.16 2.51 4.06
N ARG A 465 22.84 3.26 3.19
CA ARG A 465 23.13 2.85 1.82
C ARG A 465 24.30 1.86 1.78
N VAL A 466 24.26 0.95 0.82
CA VAL A 466 25.41 0.11 0.46
C VAL A 466 26.01 0.56 -0.87
N LYS A 467 27.24 0.14 -1.16
CA LYS A 467 27.98 0.57 -2.36
C LYS A 467 27.28 0.14 -3.65
N SER A 468 26.58 -0.98 -3.60
CA SER A 468 25.85 -1.55 -4.72
C SER A 468 24.47 -0.95 -4.98
N ASP A 469 24.02 0.03 -4.20
CA ASP A 469 22.73 0.70 -4.42
C ASP A 469 22.67 1.41 -5.77
N GLN A 470 21.63 1.12 -6.54
CA GLN A 470 21.29 1.80 -7.81
C GLN A 470 20.14 2.79 -7.66
N TYR A 471 19.41 2.72 -6.56
CA TYR A 471 18.34 3.62 -6.16
C TYR A 471 18.24 3.68 -4.64
N TYR A 472 17.52 4.67 -4.11
CA TYR A 472 17.40 4.83 -2.67
C TYR A 472 15.98 5.22 -2.25
N VAL A 473 15.33 4.34 -1.48
CA VAL A 473 14.06 4.65 -0.81
C VAL A 473 14.37 5.15 0.59
N SER A 474 14.13 6.43 0.87
CA SER A 474 14.59 7.00 2.13
C SER A 474 13.71 8.10 2.71
N GLN A 475 13.88 8.31 4.00
CA GLN A 475 13.36 9.45 4.74
C GLN A 475 14.30 10.66 4.66
N GLN A 476 15.61 10.41 4.51
CA GLN A 476 16.65 11.41 4.59
C GLN A 476 17.86 11.07 3.70
N THR A 477 18.45 12.09 3.11
CA THR A 477 19.73 12.01 2.40
C THR A 477 20.80 12.78 3.17
N ASN A 478 22.03 12.76 2.65
CA ASN A 478 23.10 13.64 3.14
C ASN A 478 22.82 15.14 2.93
N LYS A 479 21.78 15.51 2.17
CA LYS A 479 21.36 16.89 1.92
C LYS A 479 20.15 17.34 2.75
N GLY A 480 19.49 16.43 3.46
CA GLY A 480 18.33 16.74 4.31
C GLY A 480 17.18 15.74 4.18
N ALA A 481 16.07 16.05 4.83
CA ALA A 481 14.87 15.21 4.81
C ALA A 481 14.18 15.29 3.43
N VAL A 482 14.06 14.14 2.76
CA VAL A 482 13.35 13.98 1.48
C VAL A 482 11.91 13.54 1.66
N LYS A 483 11.59 12.97 2.82
CA LYS A 483 10.24 12.58 3.18
C LYS A 483 9.38 13.79 3.53
N VAL A 484 8.12 13.71 3.12
CA VAL A 484 7.08 14.68 3.45
C VAL A 484 6.07 14.02 4.38
N TYR A 485 6.12 14.41 5.67
CA TYR A 485 5.24 13.89 6.71
C TYR A 485 3.92 14.65 6.83
N GLU A 486 3.93 15.95 6.54
CA GLU A 486 2.86 16.91 6.85
C GLU A 486 2.74 17.94 5.73
N GLY A 487 1.50 18.32 5.44
CA GLY A 487 1.20 19.48 4.61
C GLY A 487 1.43 20.79 5.38
N GLN A 488 1.42 21.90 4.66
CA GLN A 488 1.52 23.24 5.24
C GLN A 488 0.38 24.10 4.68
N PRO A 489 -0.05 25.18 5.36
CA PRO A 489 -1.07 26.11 4.85
C PRO A 489 -0.60 26.94 3.63
N GLY A 490 0.52 26.58 3.01
CA GLY A 490 1.04 27.13 1.77
C GLY A 490 1.73 26.03 0.97
N ALA A 491 1.92 26.29 -0.32
CA ALA A 491 2.46 25.31 -1.28
C ALA A 491 3.77 25.75 -1.94
N ASP A 492 4.34 26.92 -1.58
CA ASP A 492 5.60 27.43 -2.15
C ASP A 492 6.86 26.75 -1.57
N TRP A 493 6.94 25.42 -1.68
CA TRP A 493 8.06 24.59 -1.24
C TRP A 493 8.07 23.22 -1.95
N ASP A 494 9.24 22.57 -1.94
CA ASP A 494 9.50 21.23 -2.49
C ASP A 494 10.72 20.56 -1.80
N LYS A 495 11.16 19.41 -2.30
CA LYS A 495 12.30 18.61 -1.83
C LYS A 495 13.38 18.40 -2.88
N ASN A 496 13.50 19.32 -3.85
CA ASN A 496 14.46 19.18 -4.95
C ASN A 496 15.91 19.22 -4.47
N ALA A 497 16.23 20.07 -3.49
CA ALA A 497 17.59 20.21 -3.00
C ALA A 497 18.06 18.94 -2.26
N GLU A 498 17.18 18.38 -1.43
CA GLU A 498 17.45 17.19 -0.62
C GLU A 498 17.49 15.91 -1.46
N SER A 499 16.72 15.85 -2.56
CA SER A 499 16.63 14.67 -3.43
C SER A 499 17.74 14.59 -4.48
N ASP A 500 18.47 15.68 -4.73
CA ASP A 500 19.50 15.76 -5.77
C ASP A 500 20.84 15.16 -5.31
N VAL A 501 20.88 13.84 -5.16
CA VAL A 501 22.08 13.07 -4.77
C VAL A 501 22.57 12.15 -5.90
N ASP A 502 23.58 11.32 -5.63
CA ASP A 502 24.26 10.45 -6.60
C ASP A 502 23.42 9.26 -7.08
N VAL A 503 22.31 8.98 -6.40
CA VAL A 503 21.31 7.99 -6.78
C VAL A 503 19.93 8.63 -6.74
N HIS A 504 19.03 8.13 -7.55
CA HIS A 504 17.67 8.64 -7.56
C HIS A 504 16.92 8.22 -6.29
N VAL A 505 16.19 9.18 -5.71
CA VAL A 505 15.59 9.06 -4.39
C VAL A 505 14.09 8.91 -4.51
N ILE A 506 13.54 7.92 -3.80
CA ILE A 506 12.09 7.71 -3.65
C ILE A 506 11.75 8.04 -2.19
N SER A 507 10.76 8.89 -1.98
CA SER A 507 10.30 9.27 -0.64
C SER A 507 9.67 8.07 0.07
N HIS A 508 10.27 7.66 1.18
CA HIS A 508 9.84 6.50 1.96
C HIS A 508 8.57 6.79 2.77
N GLU A 509 7.54 5.93 2.64
CA GLU A 509 6.36 5.88 3.53
C GLU A 509 5.76 7.26 3.87
N SER A 510 5.41 8.05 2.87
CA SER A 510 4.83 9.39 3.05
C SER A 510 3.34 9.33 3.38
N GLY A 511 2.79 10.41 3.95
CA GLY A 511 1.34 10.52 4.17
C GLY A 511 0.77 9.64 5.30
N GLN A 512 1.50 9.43 6.39
CA GLN A 512 1.08 8.53 7.49
C GLN A 512 0.22 9.26 8.55
N ARG A 513 -0.99 9.70 8.20
CA ARG A 513 -1.89 10.42 9.12
C ARG A 513 -3.09 9.58 9.51
N CYS A 514 -3.23 9.28 10.79
CA CYS A 514 -4.28 8.38 11.26
C CYS A 514 -5.67 9.03 11.19
N ILE A 515 -6.67 8.19 10.92
CA ILE A 515 -8.09 8.51 10.91
C ILE A 515 -8.71 7.84 12.13
N TYR A 516 -9.68 8.46 12.77
CA TYR A 516 -10.37 7.83 13.89
C TYR A 516 -11.09 6.54 13.43
N PRO A 517 -10.99 5.39 14.13
CA PRO A 517 -11.54 4.11 13.67
C PRO A 517 -13.04 4.14 13.32
N ASN A 518 -13.40 3.43 12.25
CA ASN A 518 -14.80 3.21 11.89
C ASN A 518 -15.30 1.86 12.45
N PHE A 519 -16.01 1.88 13.58
CA PHE A 519 -16.49 0.65 14.22
C PHE A 519 -17.49 -0.15 13.39
N ASP A 520 -18.13 0.43 12.36
CA ASP A 520 -18.97 -0.33 11.43
C ASP A 520 -18.16 -1.38 10.63
N GLU A 521 -16.83 -1.28 10.61
CA GLU A 521 -15.93 -2.24 9.95
C GLU A 521 -15.92 -3.61 10.62
N ILE A 522 -16.23 -3.72 11.92
CA ILE A 522 -16.23 -4.99 12.68
C ILE A 522 -17.05 -6.07 11.95
N LYS A 523 -18.18 -5.70 11.34
CA LYS A 523 -19.07 -6.64 10.62
C LYS A 523 -18.43 -7.28 9.38
N LYS A 524 -17.39 -6.66 8.81
CA LYS A 524 -16.68 -7.19 7.63
C LYS A 524 -15.87 -8.45 7.97
N TYR A 525 -15.58 -8.69 9.25
CA TYR A 525 -14.79 -9.83 9.74
C TYR A 525 -15.61 -11.09 10.05
N ALA A 526 -16.93 -11.08 9.84
CA ALA A 526 -17.81 -12.20 10.22
C ALA A 526 -17.33 -13.57 9.69
N ASN A 527 -16.86 -13.61 8.44
CA ASN A 527 -16.38 -14.83 7.77
C ASN A 527 -14.86 -14.82 7.51
N SER A 528 -14.11 -14.18 8.39
CA SER A 528 -12.64 -14.10 8.35
C SER A 528 -12.01 -15.03 9.40
N PRO A 529 -10.77 -15.52 9.20
CA PRO A 529 -10.00 -16.20 10.26
C PRO A 529 -9.55 -15.25 11.38
N VAL A 530 -9.71 -13.93 11.21
CA VAL A 530 -9.35 -12.90 12.19
C VAL A 530 -10.56 -12.02 12.57
N GLU A 531 -10.46 -11.33 13.69
CA GLU A 531 -11.49 -10.43 14.24
C GLU A 531 -10.89 -9.09 14.64
N ALA A 532 -11.62 -8.00 14.41
CA ALA A 532 -11.26 -6.65 14.86
C ALA A 532 -11.62 -6.41 16.34
N ARG A 533 -11.15 -7.27 17.25
CA ARG A 533 -11.45 -7.15 18.69
C ARG A 533 -10.84 -5.90 19.34
N ASN A 534 -9.80 -5.34 18.75
CA ASN A 534 -9.27 -4.02 19.10
C ASN A 534 -10.35 -2.93 18.99
N PHE A 535 -11.17 -2.95 17.94
CA PHE A 535 -12.24 -1.96 17.75
C PHE A 535 -13.34 -2.08 18.81
N GLU A 536 -13.61 -3.28 19.31
CA GLU A 536 -14.51 -3.48 20.45
C GLU A 536 -13.97 -2.76 21.69
N VAL A 537 -12.67 -2.94 21.99
CA VAL A 537 -12.01 -2.27 23.13
C VAL A 537 -12.10 -0.75 22.99
N PHE A 538 -11.81 -0.21 21.81
CA PHE A 538 -11.89 1.22 21.55
C PHE A 538 -13.33 1.75 21.67
N SER A 539 -14.31 1.01 21.13
CA SER A 539 -15.73 1.35 21.23
C SER A 539 -16.23 1.36 22.68
N ASP A 540 -15.90 0.33 23.46
CA ASP A 540 -16.26 0.23 24.89
C ASP A 540 -15.66 1.40 25.68
N LEU A 541 -14.42 1.77 25.38
CA LEU A 541 -13.76 2.91 26.03
C LEU A 541 -14.41 4.24 25.65
N LEU A 542 -14.77 4.44 24.38
CA LEU A 542 -15.49 5.63 23.93
C LEU A 542 -16.87 5.74 24.58
N GLN A 543 -17.56 4.60 24.75
CA GLN A 543 -18.84 4.54 25.46
C GLN A 543 -18.67 4.91 26.93
N LYS A 544 -17.64 4.37 27.60
CA LYS A 544 -17.32 4.71 29.00
C LYS A 544 -17.06 6.20 29.19
N ASN A 545 -16.44 6.85 28.21
CA ASN A 545 -16.22 8.30 28.19
C ASN A 545 -17.43 9.11 27.66
N GLY A 546 -18.56 8.46 27.40
CA GLY A 546 -19.82 9.09 27.05
C GLY A 546 -19.83 9.77 25.68
N MET A 547 -19.10 9.22 24.70
CA MET A 547 -18.93 9.81 23.36
C MET A 547 -19.20 8.82 22.22
N LEU A 548 -19.78 7.64 22.49
CA LEU A 548 -20.05 6.64 21.44
C LEU A 548 -20.96 7.18 20.34
N ASP A 549 -21.88 8.08 20.68
CA ASP A 549 -22.74 8.81 19.76
C ASP A 549 -21.97 9.66 18.73
N GLN A 550 -20.72 10.04 19.03
CA GLN A 550 -19.87 10.89 18.19
C GLN A 550 -18.88 10.09 17.33
N ALA A 551 -18.81 8.74 17.45
CA ALA A 551 -17.80 7.92 16.77
C ALA A 551 -17.76 8.15 15.25
N LYS A 552 -18.93 8.20 14.60
CA LYS A 552 -19.04 8.46 13.15
C LYS A 552 -18.61 9.87 12.77
N ASP A 553 -18.87 10.85 13.63
CA ASP A 553 -18.44 12.22 13.39
C ASP A 553 -16.94 12.37 13.59
N PHE A 554 -16.33 11.66 14.55
CA PHE A 554 -14.88 11.61 14.71
C PHE A 554 -14.19 10.99 13.50
N PHE A 555 -14.69 9.85 13.00
CA PHE A 555 -14.20 9.23 11.77
C PHE A 555 -14.31 10.19 10.57
N ARG A 556 -15.46 10.85 10.39
CA ARG A 556 -15.68 11.78 9.28
C ARG A 556 -14.79 13.02 9.37
N ALA A 557 -14.64 13.59 10.55
CA ALA A 557 -13.87 14.82 10.75
C ALA A 557 -12.37 14.57 10.59
N SER A 558 -11.83 13.54 11.26
CA SER A 558 -10.42 13.16 11.10
C SER A 558 -10.12 12.67 9.68
N GLY A 559 -11.02 11.93 9.03
CA GLY A 559 -10.85 11.46 7.66
C GLY A 559 -10.83 12.59 6.63
N ALA A 560 -11.68 13.62 6.79
CA ALA A 560 -11.66 14.80 5.92
C ALA A 560 -10.33 15.56 6.02
N LEU A 561 -9.78 15.69 7.23
CA LEU A 561 -8.46 16.27 7.45
C LEU A 561 -7.36 15.41 6.81
N THR A 562 -7.38 14.08 6.97
CA THR A 562 -6.39 13.20 6.33
C THR A 562 -6.39 13.35 4.80
N VAL A 563 -7.56 13.47 4.15
CA VAL A 563 -7.64 13.72 2.69
C VAL A 563 -6.98 15.06 2.30
N LEU A 564 -7.20 16.11 3.09
CA LEU A 564 -6.54 17.41 2.90
C LEU A 564 -5.02 17.30 3.04
N GLU A 565 -4.55 16.58 4.05
CA GLU A 565 -3.12 16.35 4.29
C GLU A 565 -2.49 15.50 3.18
N TYR A 566 -3.17 14.45 2.71
CA TYR A 566 -2.73 13.61 1.60
C TYR A 566 -2.50 14.44 0.33
N LYS A 567 -3.46 15.30 -0.01
CA LYS A 567 -3.34 16.23 -1.13
C LYS A 567 -2.09 17.09 -1.00
N ALA A 568 -1.88 17.74 0.15
CA ALA A 568 -0.74 18.63 0.35
C ALA A 568 0.61 17.89 0.31
N VAL A 569 0.69 16.70 0.92
CA VAL A 569 1.87 15.85 0.92
C VAL A 569 2.22 15.39 -0.50
N ILE A 570 1.23 14.86 -1.24
CA ILE A 570 1.45 14.35 -2.60
C ILE A 570 1.83 15.50 -3.53
N GLU A 571 1.15 16.64 -3.49
CA GLU A 571 1.50 17.76 -4.36
C GLU A 571 2.92 18.29 -4.09
N ALA A 572 3.38 18.30 -2.84
CA ALA A 572 4.76 18.67 -2.52
C ALA A 572 5.76 17.67 -3.10
N LEU A 573 5.45 16.37 -3.03
CA LEU A 573 6.27 15.32 -3.64
C LEU A 573 6.26 15.42 -5.17
N LEU A 574 5.13 15.74 -5.80
CA LEU A 574 5.03 15.97 -7.25
C LEU A 574 5.76 17.25 -7.70
N ARG A 575 5.78 18.31 -6.88
CA ARG A 575 6.60 19.52 -7.13
C ARG A 575 8.11 19.23 -7.05
N SER A 576 8.49 18.16 -6.38
CA SER A 576 9.89 17.76 -6.19
C SER A 576 10.41 17.01 -7.41
N GLY A 577 10.51 17.69 -8.56
CA GLY A 577 10.91 17.10 -9.84
C GLY A 577 12.31 16.44 -9.90
N LYS A 578 13.16 16.57 -8.86
CA LYS A 578 14.41 15.81 -8.71
C LYS A 578 14.28 14.54 -7.87
N SER A 579 13.09 14.27 -7.33
CA SER A 579 12.74 13.00 -6.68
C SER A 579 12.22 12.01 -7.73
N ALA A 580 12.61 10.74 -7.61
CA ALA A 580 12.09 9.66 -8.44
C ALA A 580 10.66 9.27 -8.08
N GLY A 581 10.14 9.74 -6.94
CA GLY A 581 8.75 9.56 -6.57
C GLY A 581 8.53 9.36 -5.08
N PHE A 582 7.45 8.67 -4.74
CA PHE A 582 7.05 8.42 -3.37
C PHE A 582 6.38 7.07 -3.20
N GLN A 583 6.37 6.60 -1.96
CA GLN A 583 5.60 5.45 -1.52
C GLN A 583 4.72 5.90 -0.36
N LEU A 584 3.40 5.84 -0.49
CA LEU A 584 2.49 6.10 0.62
C LEU A 584 2.48 4.91 1.57
N LEU A 585 2.43 5.19 2.87
CA LEU A 585 2.02 4.21 3.87
C LEU A 585 0.76 4.76 4.56
N SER A 586 -0.41 4.50 4.00
CA SER A 586 -0.71 3.65 2.85
C SER A 586 -2.05 4.08 2.24
N MET A 587 -2.40 3.62 1.04
CA MET A 587 -3.73 3.77 0.47
C MET A 587 -4.78 2.97 1.24
N ASN A 588 -4.43 1.78 1.75
CA ASN A 588 -5.27 0.94 2.61
C ASN A 588 -4.78 0.97 4.07
N ASP A 589 -5.68 0.70 5.00
CA ASP A 589 -5.30 0.60 6.41
C ASP A 589 -4.34 -0.55 6.69
N PHE A 590 -3.47 -0.33 7.66
CA PHE A 590 -2.49 -1.30 8.12
C PHE A 590 -2.93 -1.84 9.48
N PRO A 591 -3.39 -3.10 9.58
CA PRO A 591 -3.99 -3.61 10.81
C PRO A 591 -2.99 -4.00 11.90
N GLY A 592 -1.70 -4.13 11.57
CA GLY A 592 -0.66 -4.53 12.52
C GLY A 592 -0.10 -3.38 13.36
N GLN A 593 0.82 -3.70 14.25
CA GLN A 593 1.64 -2.77 15.05
C GLN A 593 0.82 -1.61 15.69
N GLY A 594 -0.30 -1.92 16.35
CA GLY A 594 -1.15 -0.91 16.97
C GLY A 594 -2.42 -0.54 16.19
N TYR A 595 -2.66 -1.18 15.04
CA TYR A 595 -3.69 -0.83 14.06
C TYR A 595 -3.58 0.63 13.59
N ALA A 596 -3.21 0.81 12.34
CA ALA A 596 -2.93 2.09 11.73
C ALA A 596 -3.99 2.44 10.67
N PRO A 597 -5.02 3.22 11.05
CA PRO A 597 -6.10 3.65 10.16
C PRO A 597 -5.66 4.82 9.27
N VAL A 598 -4.57 4.67 8.51
CA VAL A 598 -3.98 5.75 7.72
C VAL A 598 -4.57 5.87 6.32
N GLY A 599 -5.19 4.82 5.80
CA GLY A 599 -5.60 4.73 4.40
C GLY A 599 -6.95 5.37 4.09
N ILE A 600 -7.15 5.69 2.81
CA ILE A 600 -8.46 6.07 2.25
C ILE A 600 -9.33 4.84 1.93
N PHE A 601 -8.71 3.66 1.89
CA PHE A 601 -9.36 2.37 1.89
C PHE A 601 -9.18 1.68 3.25
N ASP A 602 -10.12 0.82 3.60
CA ASP A 602 -9.99 -0.07 4.75
C ASP A 602 -9.06 -1.28 4.42
N PRO A 603 -8.81 -2.19 5.38
CA PRO A 603 -7.96 -3.37 5.14
C PRO A 603 -8.49 -4.35 4.07
N PHE A 604 -9.72 -4.19 3.58
CA PHE A 604 -10.32 -4.99 2.50
C PHE A 604 -10.21 -4.28 1.13
N TRP A 605 -9.49 -3.17 1.07
CA TRP A 605 -9.41 -2.27 -0.09
C TRP A 605 -10.78 -1.67 -0.48
N ASP A 606 -11.74 -1.64 0.43
CA ASP A 606 -13.02 -0.97 0.19
C ASP A 606 -12.90 0.52 0.52
N SER A 607 -13.57 1.37 -0.27
CA SER A 607 -13.55 2.81 -0.04
C SER A 607 -14.17 3.15 1.31
N LYS A 608 -13.48 4.01 2.08
CA LYS A 608 -14.02 4.62 3.29
C LYS A 608 -15.02 5.75 3.02
N GLY A 609 -15.27 6.09 1.75
CA GLY A 609 -16.17 7.17 1.36
C GLY A 609 -15.61 8.58 1.62
N LEU A 610 -14.29 8.70 1.82
CA LEU A 610 -13.63 9.98 2.15
C LEU A 610 -13.27 10.80 0.91
N VAL A 611 -12.91 10.14 -0.20
CA VAL A 611 -12.52 10.78 -1.46
C VAL A 611 -12.76 9.84 -2.64
N THR A 612 -13.25 10.37 -3.76
CA THR A 612 -13.45 9.61 -5.00
C THR A 612 -12.13 9.52 -5.79
N ALA A 613 -12.02 8.51 -6.65
CA ALA A 613 -10.91 8.34 -7.58
C ALA A 613 -10.67 9.59 -8.44
N GLU A 614 -11.74 10.16 -9.01
CA GLU A 614 -11.69 11.39 -9.81
C GLU A 614 -11.09 12.56 -9.04
N LYS A 615 -11.55 12.79 -7.79
CA LYS A 615 -11.06 13.89 -6.97
C LYS A 615 -9.62 13.67 -6.50
N PHE A 616 -9.24 12.43 -6.21
CA PHE A 616 -7.87 12.08 -5.86
C PHE A 616 -6.91 12.31 -7.04
N ARG A 617 -7.36 12.00 -8.26
CA ARG A 617 -6.58 12.19 -9.48
C ARG A 617 -6.29 13.65 -9.83
N GLU A 618 -7.04 14.60 -9.29
CA GLU A 618 -6.71 16.02 -9.43
C GLU A 618 -5.35 16.37 -8.82
N PHE A 619 -4.87 15.60 -7.84
CA PHE A 619 -3.56 15.80 -7.19
C PHE A 619 -2.63 14.59 -7.25
N CYS A 620 -3.05 13.45 -7.79
CA CYS A 620 -2.20 12.29 -8.03
C CYS A 620 -2.56 11.63 -9.37
N ALA A 621 -1.81 11.96 -10.43
CA ALA A 621 -2.00 11.40 -11.77
C ALA A 621 -0.70 11.53 -12.58
N PRO A 622 -0.59 10.90 -13.76
CA PRO A 622 0.54 11.10 -14.67
C PRO A 622 0.74 12.57 -15.09
N THR A 623 -0.32 13.38 -15.06
CA THR A 623 -0.25 14.82 -15.29
C THR A 623 -1.12 15.54 -14.27
N VAL A 624 -0.55 16.52 -13.55
CA VAL A 624 -1.22 17.26 -12.47
C VAL A 624 -0.93 18.75 -12.60
N ALA A 625 -1.99 19.56 -12.48
CA ALA A 625 -1.85 21.01 -12.34
C ALA A 625 -1.47 21.35 -10.90
N LEU A 626 -0.39 22.10 -10.71
CA LEU A 626 0.17 22.45 -9.41
C LEU A 626 0.17 23.98 -9.23
N LEU A 627 0.03 24.43 -7.99
CA LEU A 627 0.05 25.85 -7.66
C LEU A 627 0.94 26.08 -6.45
N ARG A 628 1.82 27.09 -6.53
CA ARG A 628 2.57 27.60 -5.40
C ARG A 628 1.97 28.91 -4.91
N TYR A 629 1.79 29.00 -3.61
CA TYR A 629 1.30 30.17 -2.89
C TYR A 629 1.79 30.12 -1.43
N ASN A 630 1.84 31.26 -0.74
CA ASN A 630 2.53 31.39 0.55
C ASN A 630 1.71 31.00 1.78
N LYS A 631 0.40 31.28 1.81
CA LYS A 631 -0.49 30.99 2.93
C LYS A 631 -1.94 30.82 2.47
N SER A 632 -2.79 30.18 3.28
CA SER A 632 -4.21 29.95 2.95
C SER A 632 -5.16 30.98 3.56
N SER A 633 -4.74 31.75 4.57
CA SER A 633 -5.57 32.76 5.22
C SER A 633 -5.01 34.17 5.01
N PHE A 634 -5.85 35.09 4.55
CA PHE A 634 -5.49 36.45 4.17
C PHE A 634 -6.39 37.49 4.81
N PHE A 635 -5.84 38.68 5.06
CA PHE A 635 -6.66 39.87 5.24
C PHE A 635 -7.16 40.39 3.90
N ASN A 636 -8.32 41.03 3.90
CA ASN A 636 -8.91 41.70 2.75
C ASN A 636 -8.19 42.98 2.31
N THR A 637 -6.96 43.20 2.79
CA THR A 637 -6.05 44.25 2.31
C THR A 637 -4.93 43.68 1.44
N GLU A 638 -4.82 42.35 1.37
CA GLU A 638 -3.75 41.64 0.71
C GLU A 638 -4.07 41.31 -0.76
N THR A 639 -3.06 40.76 -1.44
CA THR A 639 -3.17 40.22 -2.79
C THR A 639 -2.75 38.76 -2.75
N PHE A 640 -3.59 37.87 -3.26
CA PHE A 640 -3.22 36.49 -3.50
C PHE A 640 -2.29 36.41 -4.71
N LYS A 641 -1.16 35.72 -4.58
CA LYS A 641 -0.22 35.45 -5.68
C LYS A 641 -0.08 33.95 -5.88
N GLY A 642 -0.35 33.48 -7.10
CA GLY A 642 -0.23 32.08 -7.47
C GLY A 642 0.80 31.90 -8.58
N LYS A 643 1.75 30.98 -8.40
CA LYS A 643 2.68 30.51 -9.45
C LYS A 643 2.21 29.14 -9.91
N ALA A 644 1.74 29.05 -11.15
CA ALA A 644 1.22 27.82 -11.72
C ALA A 644 2.37 26.95 -12.26
N GLU A 645 2.28 25.66 -12.00
CA GLU A 645 3.19 24.62 -12.48
C GLU A 645 2.40 23.44 -13.04
N VAL A 646 3.04 22.62 -13.86
CA VAL A 646 2.46 21.37 -14.36
C VAL A 646 3.47 20.25 -14.18
N TYR A 647 3.11 19.27 -13.36
CA TYR A 647 3.77 17.97 -13.31
C TYR A 647 3.30 17.15 -14.51
N ASN A 648 4.21 16.68 -15.35
CA ASN A 648 3.87 15.83 -16.48
C ASN A 648 4.88 14.69 -16.62
N PHE A 649 4.52 13.50 -16.13
CA PHE A 649 5.21 12.23 -16.38
C PHE A 649 4.30 11.27 -17.16
N SER A 650 3.45 11.82 -18.02
CA SER A 650 2.71 11.03 -19.01
C SER A 650 3.63 10.61 -20.17
N ASN A 651 3.10 9.80 -21.10
CA ASN A 651 3.83 9.34 -22.29
C ASN A 651 4.00 10.41 -23.38
N SER A 652 3.56 11.65 -23.17
CA SER A 652 3.63 12.69 -24.20
C SER A 652 3.69 14.12 -23.65
N ALA A 653 4.34 15.00 -24.41
CA ALA A 653 4.29 16.43 -24.16
C ALA A 653 2.89 16.99 -24.47
N LEU A 654 2.49 18.04 -23.74
CA LEU A 654 1.25 18.77 -24.01
C LEU A 654 1.55 19.94 -24.95
N GLU A 655 1.26 19.76 -26.23
CA GLU A 655 1.47 20.80 -27.25
C GLU A 655 0.46 21.94 -27.13
N ASN A 656 0.94 23.19 -27.23
CA ASN A 656 0.09 24.40 -27.22
C ASN A 656 -0.92 24.42 -26.06
N ALA A 657 -0.49 23.99 -24.88
CA ALA A 657 -1.35 23.79 -23.72
C ALA A 657 -2.05 25.09 -23.31
N LYS A 658 -3.36 25.01 -23.08
CA LYS A 658 -4.19 26.13 -22.61
C LYS A 658 -4.26 26.09 -21.09
N ILE A 659 -3.64 27.05 -20.42
CA ILE A 659 -3.66 27.14 -18.96
C ILE A 659 -4.64 28.22 -18.52
N LYS A 660 -5.69 27.84 -17.78
CA LYS A 660 -6.73 28.74 -17.28
C LYS A 660 -6.74 28.72 -15.76
N TRP A 661 -7.03 29.85 -15.15
CA TRP A 661 -7.28 29.95 -13.72
C TRP A 661 -8.56 30.72 -13.46
N TRP A 662 -9.24 30.41 -12.36
CA TRP A 662 -10.40 31.17 -11.91
C TRP A 662 -10.60 31.02 -10.40
N LEU A 663 -11.29 31.98 -9.80
CA LEU A 663 -11.63 32.03 -8.39
C LEU A 663 -13.15 31.90 -8.23
N THR A 664 -13.62 30.96 -7.42
CA THR A 664 -15.04 30.82 -7.07
C THR A 664 -15.30 31.10 -5.61
N ASP A 665 -16.48 31.64 -5.30
CA ASP A 665 -17.03 31.63 -3.95
C ASP A 665 -17.63 30.26 -3.56
N THR A 666 -18.16 30.17 -2.33
CA THR A 666 -18.84 28.97 -1.80
C THR A 666 -20.13 28.60 -2.53
N ALA A 667 -20.73 29.52 -3.30
CA ALA A 667 -21.88 29.26 -4.15
C ALA A 667 -21.48 28.83 -5.58
N GLY A 668 -20.17 28.79 -5.87
CA GLY A 668 -19.63 28.43 -7.18
C GLY A 668 -19.59 29.58 -8.20
N ASN A 669 -19.90 30.82 -7.79
CA ASN A 669 -19.85 31.97 -8.68
C ASN A 669 -18.40 32.35 -8.98
N VAL A 670 -18.08 32.54 -10.27
CA VAL A 670 -16.76 32.96 -10.71
C VAL A 670 -16.59 34.46 -10.51
N LEU A 671 -15.63 34.87 -9.67
CA LEU A 671 -15.36 36.28 -9.35
C LEU A 671 -14.26 36.88 -10.23
N LYS A 672 -13.21 36.07 -10.47
CA LYS A 672 -12.06 36.43 -11.29
C LYS A 672 -11.63 35.21 -12.10
N LYS A 673 -11.13 35.45 -13.30
CA LYS A 673 -10.59 34.41 -14.17
C LYS A 673 -9.56 34.99 -15.12
N GLY A 674 -8.66 34.14 -15.60
CA GLY A 674 -7.66 34.50 -16.59
C GLY A 674 -7.12 33.29 -17.34
N THR A 675 -6.20 33.54 -18.25
CA THR A 675 -5.51 32.52 -19.04
C THR A 675 -4.03 32.90 -19.08
N LEU A 676 -3.15 31.94 -18.84
CA LEU A 676 -1.71 32.13 -18.96
C LEU A 676 -1.27 31.89 -20.40
N LYS A 677 -0.04 32.29 -20.73
CA LYS A 677 0.52 32.11 -22.08
C LYS A 677 0.46 30.63 -22.48
N LYS A 678 -0.06 30.36 -23.67
CA LYS A 678 0.01 29.00 -24.24
C LYS A 678 1.46 28.60 -24.46
N GLN A 679 1.79 27.37 -24.14
CA GLN A 679 3.13 26.83 -24.29
C GLN A 679 3.11 25.31 -24.40
N THR A 680 4.17 24.74 -24.96
CA THR A 680 4.39 23.30 -24.89
C THR A 680 4.93 22.94 -23.52
N ILE A 681 4.30 21.95 -22.88
CA ILE A 681 4.73 21.42 -21.58
C ILE A 681 5.36 20.06 -21.87
N ALA A 682 6.67 19.97 -21.69
CA ALA A 682 7.39 18.70 -21.87
C ALA A 682 6.82 17.62 -20.93
N ASN A 683 6.87 16.36 -21.35
CA ASN A 683 6.79 15.25 -20.41
C ASN A 683 8.12 15.10 -19.66
N GLU A 684 8.13 14.24 -18.65
CA GLU A 684 9.31 13.88 -17.85
C GLU A 684 9.81 14.97 -16.90
N ASN A 685 8.97 15.97 -16.57
CA ASN A 685 9.38 17.08 -15.74
C ASN A 685 8.23 17.79 -15.01
N VAL A 686 8.59 18.72 -14.12
CA VAL A 686 7.71 19.73 -13.52
C VAL A 686 8.03 21.08 -14.15
N SER A 687 7.07 21.66 -14.87
CA SER A 687 7.29 22.88 -15.65
C SER A 687 6.56 24.08 -15.03
N PRO A 688 7.22 25.23 -14.79
CA PRO A 688 6.52 26.47 -14.49
C PRO A 688 5.74 26.94 -15.72
N VAL A 689 4.47 27.34 -15.54
CA VAL A 689 3.58 27.72 -16.64
C VAL A 689 3.05 29.15 -16.54
N GLY A 690 3.47 29.90 -15.53
CA GLY A 690 3.21 31.34 -15.37
C GLY A 690 2.67 31.68 -13.99
N GLU A 691 2.31 32.94 -13.79
CA GLU A 691 1.84 33.45 -12.51
C GLU A 691 0.63 34.38 -12.70
N PHE A 692 -0.14 34.56 -11.62
CA PHE A 692 -1.27 35.47 -11.59
C PHE A 692 -1.48 36.04 -10.19
N GLU A 693 -2.13 37.20 -10.14
CA GLU A 693 -2.45 37.89 -8.90
C GLU A 693 -3.94 38.22 -8.81
N ILE A 694 -4.49 38.15 -7.60
CA ILE A 694 -5.88 38.49 -7.32
C ILE A 694 -5.90 39.45 -6.12
N SER A 695 -6.31 40.69 -6.36
CA SER A 695 -6.53 41.63 -5.25
C SER A 695 -7.71 41.17 -4.40
N LEU A 696 -7.50 41.10 -3.09
CA LEU A 696 -8.52 40.70 -2.11
C LEU A 696 -9.20 41.90 -1.45
N LYS A 697 -8.96 43.12 -2.00
CA LYS A 697 -9.50 44.37 -1.49
C LYS A 697 -11.02 44.38 -1.46
N ASN A 698 -11.57 44.85 -0.35
CA ASN A 698 -13.00 45.05 -0.12
C ASN A 698 -13.85 43.76 -0.15
N ILE A 699 -13.22 42.60 0.02
CA ILE A 699 -13.93 41.33 0.21
C ILE A 699 -14.30 41.20 1.69
N GLY A 700 -15.55 40.82 1.97
CA GLY A 700 -15.99 40.47 3.34
C GLY A 700 -15.40 39.14 3.82
N THR A 701 -15.92 38.60 4.92
CA THR A 701 -15.55 37.24 5.34
C THR A 701 -15.98 36.24 4.28
N GLN A 702 -15.02 35.55 3.65
CA GLN A 702 -15.31 34.64 2.57
C GLN A 702 -14.30 33.50 2.42
N LYS A 703 -14.79 32.31 2.07
CA LYS A 703 -13.99 31.21 1.55
C LYS A 703 -14.02 31.25 0.02
N PHE A 704 -12.86 31.18 -0.60
CA PHE A 704 -12.74 31.02 -2.05
C PHE A 704 -12.02 29.73 -2.41
N THR A 705 -12.30 29.25 -3.60
CA THR A 705 -11.55 28.16 -4.23
C THR A 705 -10.83 28.72 -5.46
N VAL A 706 -9.50 28.64 -5.46
CA VAL A 706 -8.63 28.94 -6.59
C VAL A 706 -8.54 27.68 -7.44
N HIS A 707 -8.90 27.78 -8.72
CA HIS A 707 -8.86 26.68 -9.68
C HIS A 707 -7.78 26.92 -10.72
N LEU A 708 -7.12 25.84 -11.13
CA LEU A 708 -6.20 25.80 -12.24
C LEU A 708 -6.60 24.66 -13.17
N ALA A 709 -6.64 24.92 -14.48
CA ALA A 709 -6.89 23.90 -15.49
C ALA A 709 -5.88 23.98 -16.64
N VAL A 710 -5.45 22.81 -17.10
CA VAL A 710 -4.65 22.62 -18.31
C VAL A 710 -5.48 21.86 -19.33
N ASN A 711 -5.68 22.44 -20.52
CA ASN A 711 -6.52 21.88 -21.59
C ASN A 711 -7.94 21.51 -21.17
N ASP A 712 -8.49 22.19 -20.17
CA ASP A 712 -9.84 21.97 -19.59
C ASP A 712 -10.09 20.58 -18.95
N SER A 713 -9.19 19.61 -19.13
CA SER A 713 -9.33 18.24 -18.61
C SER A 713 -8.51 17.97 -17.35
N ILE A 714 -7.32 18.56 -17.23
CA ILE A 714 -6.46 18.44 -16.05
C ILE A 714 -6.81 19.59 -15.14
N LYS A 715 -7.47 19.32 -14.01
CA LYS A 715 -7.95 20.34 -13.07
C LYS A 715 -7.40 20.07 -11.68
N ASN A 716 -7.15 21.15 -10.97
CA ASN A 716 -6.84 21.10 -9.55
C ASN A 716 -7.31 22.40 -8.88
N SER A 717 -7.54 22.37 -7.58
CA SER A 717 -8.10 23.48 -6.80
C SER A 717 -7.54 23.57 -5.38
N TRP A 718 -7.46 24.80 -4.86
CA TRP A 718 -6.99 25.12 -3.50
C TRP A 718 -7.92 26.13 -2.85
N ASP A 719 -8.27 25.87 -1.60
CA ASP A 719 -9.10 26.79 -0.82
C ASP A 719 -8.27 27.85 -0.12
N ILE A 720 -8.77 29.09 -0.13
CA ILE A 720 -8.22 30.22 0.63
C ILE A 720 -9.35 30.93 1.38
N TRP A 721 -8.98 31.58 2.48
CA TRP A 721 -9.90 32.34 3.33
C TRP A 721 -9.48 33.79 3.39
N VAL A 722 -10.46 34.68 3.24
CA VAL A 722 -10.27 36.12 3.26
C VAL A 722 -11.12 36.70 4.37
N TYR A 723 -10.49 37.49 5.23
CA TYR A 723 -11.11 38.08 6.41
C TYR A 723 -10.90 39.58 6.45
N PRO A 724 -11.92 40.37 6.85
CA PRO A 724 -11.73 41.76 7.21
C PRO A 724 -10.71 41.88 8.36
N LYS A 725 -9.92 42.94 8.34
CA LYS A 725 -9.09 43.28 9.50
C LYS A 725 -9.99 43.87 10.60
N HIS A 726 -9.92 43.28 11.79
CA HIS A 726 -10.69 43.76 12.95
C HIS A 726 -9.75 44.41 13.96
N GLN A 727 -10.23 45.46 14.62
CA GLN A 727 -9.53 46.14 15.71
C GLN A 727 -10.44 46.24 16.92
N HIS A 728 -9.86 46.37 18.11
CA HIS A 728 -10.61 46.55 19.36
C HIS A 728 -11.64 45.44 19.62
N LEU A 729 -11.25 44.18 19.38
CA LEU A 729 -12.08 43.01 19.72
C LEU A 729 -12.17 42.81 21.24
N MET A 730 -13.19 42.08 21.69
CA MET A 730 -13.31 41.59 23.07
C MET A 730 -13.27 42.70 24.14
N GLN A 731 -13.95 43.81 23.86
CA GLN A 731 -14.04 44.93 24.81
C GLN A 731 -15.15 44.67 25.83
N SER A 732 -14.80 44.67 27.11
CA SER A 732 -15.73 44.51 28.22
C SER A 732 -16.79 45.62 28.23
N THR A 733 -18.03 45.23 28.56
CA THR A 733 -19.19 46.11 28.70
C THR A 733 -19.82 45.93 30.08
N ALA A 734 -20.91 46.64 30.38
CA ALA A 734 -21.63 46.45 31.65
C ALA A 734 -22.20 45.02 31.85
N ASN A 735 -22.43 44.29 30.75
CA ASN A 735 -23.12 42.98 30.74
C ASN A 735 -22.22 41.81 30.31
N VAL A 736 -21.05 42.10 29.72
CA VAL A 736 -20.11 41.11 29.20
C VAL A 736 -18.71 41.45 29.70
N LEU A 737 -18.10 40.54 30.46
CA LEU A 737 -16.71 40.63 30.87
C LEU A 737 -15.85 39.74 29.97
N TYR A 738 -14.83 40.32 29.34
CA TYR A 738 -13.73 39.60 28.70
C TYR A 738 -12.54 39.57 29.66
N THR A 739 -12.05 38.38 29.99
CA THR A 739 -10.92 38.22 30.93
C THR A 739 -10.08 36.99 30.58
N ASP A 740 -8.77 37.08 30.84
CA ASP A 740 -7.80 35.97 30.77
C ASP A 740 -7.51 35.37 32.15
N VAL A 741 -8.08 35.91 33.22
CA VAL A 741 -7.98 35.41 34.59
C VAL A 741 -9.35 35.08 35.16
N TYR A 742 -9.44 33.99 35.93
CA TYR A 742 -10.65 33.58 36.63
C TYR A 742 -10.58 33.97 38.11
N ASP A 743 -10.84 35.25 38.39
CA ASP A 743 -10.69 35.89 39.69
C ASP A 743 -12.05 36.28 40.33
N ASP A 744 -12.02 37.01 41.46
CA ASP A 744 -13.23 37.47 42.16
C ASP A 744 -14.08 38.45 41.34
N VAL A 745 -13.52 39.10 40.31
CA VAL A 745 -14.30 39.93 39.39
C VAL A 745 -15.14 39.03 38.49
N ALA A 746 -14.53 38.02 37.87
CA ALA A 746 -15.23 37.04 37.03
C ALA A 746 -16.35 36.33 37.81
N LYS A 747 -16.05 35.86 39.03
CA LYS A 747 -17.02 35.19 39.91
C LYS A 747 -18.22 36.07 40.24
N ARG A 748 -17.99 37.35 40.57
CA ARG A 748 -19.07 38.30 40.88
C ARG A 748 -19.95 38.60 39.67
N GLN A 749 -19.39 38.71 38.47
CA GLN A 749 -20.18 38.92 37.24
C GLN A 749 -21.10 37.73 36.98
N LEU A 750 -20.58 36.51 37.08
CA LEU A 750 -21.39 35.29 36.94
C LEU A 750 -22.51 35.23 37.99
N ALA A 751 -22.20 35.50 39.27
CA ALA A 751 -23.18 35.54 40.35
C ALA A 751 -24.30 36.58 40.14
N GLN A 752 -24.04 37.65 39.38
CA GLN A 752 -25.03 38.66 39.00
C GLN A 752 -25.86 38.29 37.76
N GLY A 753 -25.70 37.07 37.23
CA GLY A 753 -26.40 36.62 36.03
C GLY A 753 -25.82 37.15 34.71
N LYS A 754 -24.63 37.76 34.75
CA LYS A 754 -24.01 38.38 33.57
C LYS A 754 -23.16 37.37 32.78
N THR A 755 -22.63 37.84 31.65
CA THR A 755 -21.80 37.03 30.76
C THR A 755 -20.31 37.20 31.07
N VAL A 756 -19.58 36.10 31.14
CA VAL A 756 -18.10 36.07 31.17
C VAL A 756 -17.58 35.29 29.97
N VAL A 757 -16.67 35.90 29.23
CA VAL A 757 -15.84 35.25 28.22
C VAL A 757 -14.45 35.10 28.80
N PHE A 758 -14.13 33.87 29.17
CA PHE A 758 -12.85 33.50 29.78
C PHE A 758 -11.93 32.90 28.72
N TYR A 759 -10.85 33.61 28.39
CA TYR A 759 -9.84 33.17 27.42
C TYR A 759 -8.48 33.08 28.09
N PRO A 760 -8.25 32.08 28.96
CA PRO A 760 -6.97 31.92 29.59
C PRO A 760 -5.88 31.73 28.55
N SER A 761 -4.71 32.32 28.80
CA SER A 761 -3.56 32.15 27.92
C SER A 761 -3.16 30.66 27.92
N PRO A 762 -2.69 30.08 26.81
CA PRO A 762 -2.40 28.64 26.73
C PRO A 762 -1.44 28.10 27.80
N ASP A 763 -0.55 28.94 28.33
CA ASP A 763 0.38 28.65 29.43
C ASP A 763 -0.28 28.64 30.81
N GLN A 764 -1.47 29.24 30.95
CA GLN A 764 -2.28 29.21 32.17
C GLN A 764 -3.24 28.00 32.24
N VAL A 765 -3.26 27.17 31.20
CA VAL A 765 -4.17 26.03 31.06
C VAL A 765 -3.38 24.73 31.16
N LYS A 766 -3.75 23.88 32.11
CA LYS A 766 -3.33 22.49 32.20
C LYS A 766 -3.93 21.68 31.06
N GLY A 767 -3.15 20.76 30.52
CA GLY A 767 -3.59 19.84 29.47
C GLY A 767 -2.57 19.73 28.35
N ARG A 768 -3.04 19.41 27.15
CA ARG A 768 -2.16 19.04 26.02
C ARG A 768 -1.95 20.22 25.07
N LYS A 769 -0.82 20.20 24.36
CA LYS A 769 -0.61 21.11 23.22
C LYS A 769 -1.64 20.77 22.14
N SER A 770 -2.35 21.77 21.62
CA SER A 770 -3.19 21.59 20.44
C SER A 770 -2.35 21.55 19.18
N MET A 771 -2.77 20.76 18.18
CA MET A 771 -2.10 20.64 16.90
C MET A 771 -3.12 20.52 15.77
N PHE A 772 -2.76 21.04 14.60
CA PHE A 772 -3.58 20.94 13.40
C PHE A 772 -3.63 19.52 12.83
N HIS A 773 -2.47 18.85 12.78
CA HIS A 773 -2.33 17.55 12.14
C HIS A 773 -2.95 16.42 12.92
N ASN A 774 -3.46 15.41 12.21
CA ASN A 774 -3.76 14.12 12.81
C ASN A 774 -2.47 13.46 13.33
N HIS A 775 -2.61 12.61 14.34
CA HIS A 775 -1.48 11.88 14.91
C HIS A 775 -0.76 11.01 13.86
N PHE A 776 0.57 10.90 14.00
CA PHE A 776 1.42 10.13 13.10
C PHE A 776 1.16 8.63 13.23
N TRP A 777 0.91 7.97 12.10
CA TRP A 777 0.76 6.52 11.93
C TRP A 777 -0.27 5.85 12.86
N ASN A 778 0.07 5.56 14.12
CA ASN A 778 -0.86 5.12 15.16
C ASN A 778 -0.34 5.45 16.58
N PRO A 779 -1.22 5.76 17.54
CA PRO A 779 -0.86 6.16 18.90
C PRO A 779 -0.29 5.03 19.77
N ILE A 780 -0.55 3.76 19.45
CA ILE A 780 -0.09 2.62 20.25
C ILE A 780 1.39 2.35 20.04
N MET A 781 1.86 2.36 18.78
CA MET A 781 3.27 2.18 18.43
C MET A 781 4.06 3.48 18.61
N PHE A 782 3.45 4.61 18.28
CA PHE A 782 4.06 5.94 18.40
C PHE A 782 3.29 6.75 19.43
N ALA A 783 3.47 6.47 20.72
CA ALA A 783 2.84 7.22 21.80
C ALA A 783 3.46 8.62 21.97
N TRP A 784 3.32 9.45 20.93
CA TRP A 784 3.93 10.77 20.82
C TRP A 784 2.92 11.85 21.18
N ALA A 785 3.28 12.69 22.14
CA ALA A 785 2.46 13.84 22.50
C ALA A 785 2.19 14.70 21.24
N PRO A 786 0.96 15.20 21.07
CA PRO A 786 -0.13 15.28 22.04
C PRO A 786 -1.16 14.12 21.97
N MET A 787 -0.96 13.11 21.11
CA MET A 787 -1.88 11.99 20.93
C MET A 787 -3.32 12.40 20.54
N THR A 788 -3.47 13.32 19.58
CA THR A 788 -4.77 13.83 19.09
C THR A 788 -5.01 13.52 17.62
N ILE A 789 -6.26 13.24 17.23
CA ILE A 789 -6.66 12.80 15.88
C ILE A 789 -7.66 13.80 15.28
N GLY A 790 -7.21 15.04 15.11
CA GLY A 790 -8.01 16.10 14.51
C GLY A 790 -9.06 16.68 15.45
N ASN A 791 -10.04 17.39 14.89
CA ASN A 791 -11.07 18.09 15.66
C ASN A 791 -12.46 17.92 15.04
N LEU A 792 -13.46 17.67 15.88
CA LEU A 792 -14.86 17.81 15.55
C LEU A 792 -15.30 19.25 15.87
N VAL A 793 -15.66 20.01 14.84
CA VAL A 793 -16.12 21.39 14.99
C VAL A 793 -17.64 21.42 14.90
N HIS A 794 -18.30 21.94 15.93
CA HIS A 794 -19.76 22.10 15.93
C HIS A 794 -20.18 23.36 15.14
N HIS A 795 -19.78 23.43 13.88
CA HIS A 795 -19.89 24.58 12.97
C HIS A 795 -21.28 25.19 12.81
N LYS A 796 -22.35 24.45 13.13
CA LYS A 796 -23.73 24.94 13.07
C LYS A 796 -24.12 25.81 14.27
N GLN A 797 -23.29 25.85 15.32
CA GLN A 797 -23.55 26.71 16.47
C GLN A 797 -23.42 28.19 16.08
N ALA A 798 -24.26 29.02 16.70
CA ALA A 798 -24.39 30.44 16.34
C ALA A 798 -23.09 31.24 16.52
N MET A 799 -22.15 30.75 17.33
CA MET A 799 -20.85 31.38 17.50
C MET A 799 -19.95 31.35 16.27
N PHE A 800 -20.19 30.45 15.32
CA PHE A 800 -19.45 30.37 14.05
C PHE A 800 -20.16 31.13 12.93
N LYS A 801 -21.24 31.86 13.22
CA LYS A 801 -22.03 32.56 12.20
C LYS A 801 -21.17 33.47 11.30
N ASP A 802 -20.23 34.19 11.90
CA ASP A 802 -19.34 35.10 11.18
C ASP A 802 -17.95 34.49 10.93
N PHE A 803 -17.76 33.18 11.18
CA PHE A 803 -16.53 32.44 10.90
C PHE A 803 -16.82 31.20 10.05
N LEU A 804 -16.55 31.30 8.74
CA LEU A 804 -16.87 30.23 7.79
C LEU A 804 -16.06 28.97 8.07
N THR A 805 -16.74 27.93 8.56
CA THR A 805 -16.13 26.63 8.89
C THR A 805 -17.10 25.48 8.59
N SER A 806 -16.56 24.25 8.64
CA SER A 806 -17.28 22.99 8.46
C SER A 806 -17.15 22.13 9.72
N TYR A 807 -17.69 20.91 9.69
CA TYR A 807 -17.63 19.94 10.79
C TYR A 807 -16.20 19.45 11.12
N HIS A 808 -15.24 19.74 10.24
CA HIS A 808 -13.82 19.40 10.37
C HIS A 808 -12.96 20.64 10.17
N THR A 809 -11.67 20.49 10.45
CA THR A 809 -10.66 21.54 10.27
C THR A 809 -10.10 21.54 8.84
N ASP A 810 -9.75 22.73 8.37
CA ASP A 810 -9.12 23.01 7.08
C ASP A 810 -8.08 24.14 7.31
N TRP A 811 -7.33 24.60 6.32
CA TRP A 811 -6.13 25.41 6.53
C TRP A 811 -6.33 26.72 7.32
N GLN A 812 -7.55 27.27 7.38
CA GLN A 812 -7.85 28.42 8.25
C GLN A 812 -7.72 28.12 9.74
N TRP A 813 -7.89 26.87 10.14
CA TRP A 813 -7.72 26.42 11.52
C TRP A 813 -6.26 26.24 11.94
N TRP A 814 -5.32 26.25 10.98
CA TRP A 814 -3.89 26.03 11.26
C TRP A 814 -3.36 26.92 12.38
N ASP A 815 -3.59 28.22 12.25
CA ASP A 815 -3.12 29.21 13.20
C ASP A 815 -3.84 29.08 14.56
N ILE A 816 -5.15 28.93 14.54
CA ILE A 816 -5.97 28.81 15.76
C ILE A 816 -5.51 27.60 16.58
N LEU A 817 -5.38 26.43 15.95
CA LEU A 817 -5.07 25.19 16.66
C LEU A 817 -3.62 25.14 17.14
N ASN A 818 -2.66 25.68 16.38
CA ASN A 818 -1.25 25.67 16.80
C ASN A 818 -0.94 26.69 17.91
N HIS A 819 -1.88 27.60 18.21
CA HIS A 819 -1.79 28.58 19.30
C HIS A 819 -2.86 28.36 20.39
N ALA A 820 -3.47 27.18 20.44
CA ALA A 820 -4.45 26.80 21.44
C ALA A 820 -3.89 25.80 22.45
N LYS A 821 -4.61 25.65 23.58
CA LYS A 821 -4.40 24.57 24.54
C LYS A 821 -5.62 23.66 24.59
N VAL A 822 -5.38 22.36 24.68
CA VAL A 822 -6.43 21.36 24.86
C VAL A 822 -6.75 21.22 26.35
N ILE A 823 -7.98 21.52 26.72
CA ILE A 823 -8.54 21.27 28.04
C ILE A 823 -8.95 19.80 28.12
N GLU A 824 -8.49 19.11 29.17
CA GLU A 824 -8.94 17.76 29.50
C GLU A 824 -10.23 17.85 30.34
N MET A 825 -11.33 17.25 29.86
CA MET A 825 -12.69 17.54 30.35
C MET A 825 -13.33 16.36 31.07
N GLN A 826 -12.56 15.55 31.78
CA GLN A 826 -13.03 14.36 32.50
C GLN A 826 -13.87 14.73 33.73
N HIS A 827 -13.65 15.93 34.28
CA HIS A 827 -14.45 16.48 35.38
C HIS A 827 -15.65 17.32 34.89
N ALA A 828 -15.83 17.46 33.57
CA ALA A 828 -16.97 18.17 33.01
C ALA A 828 -18.25 17.32 33.08
N PRO A 829 -19.44 17.94 33.17
CA PRO A 829 -20.71 17.24 32.95
C PRO A 829 -20.72 16.46 31.63
N GLN A 830 -21.34 15.29 31.62
CA GLN A 830 -21.36 14.43 30.43
C GLN A 830 -22.00 15.14 29.23
N GLN A 831 -23.05 15.95 29.48
CA GLN A 831 -23.79 16.71 28.48
C GLN A 831 -22.99 17.90 27.91
N LEU A 832 -21.93 18.35 28.60
CA LEU A 832 -21.09 19.43 28.10
C LEU A 832 -20.28 18.91 26.91
N ARG A 833 -20.55 19.48 25.74
CA ARG A 833 -19.83 19.23 24.49
C ARG A 833 -19.07 20.50 24.09
N PRO A 834 -17.75 20.42 23.87
CA PRO A 834 -16.98 21.55 23.35
C PRO A 834 -17.46 21.93 21.96
N PHE A 835 -17.42 23.20 21.59
CA PHE A 835 -17.75 23.63 20.23
C PHE A 835 -16.56 23.49 19.27
N ILE A 836 -15.32 23.49 19.81
CA ILE A 836 -14.09 22.99 19.18
C ILE A 836 -13.67 21.78 20.01
N GLN A 837 -14.09 20.59 19.59
CA GLN A 837 -13.81 19.34 20.28
C GLN A 837 -12.60 18.67 19.65
N VAL A 838 -11.54 18.52 20.43
CA VAL A 838 -10.35 17.78 20.01
C VAL A 838 -10.67 16.29 20.12
N ILE A 839 -10.32 15.53 19.08
CA ILE A 839 -10.52 14.08 19.08
C ILE A 839 -9.27 13.45 19.72
N ASP A 840 -9.45 12.70 20.79
CA ASP A 840 -8.36 11.96 21.42
C ASP A 840 -7.98 10.72 20.60
N SER A 841 -6.78 10.22 20.85
CA SER A 841 -6.37 8.86 20.48
C SER A 841 -7.40 7.80 20.91
N TYR A 842 -7.65 6.83 20.03
CA TYR A 842 -8.71 5.83 20.22
C TYR A 842 -8.40 4.76 21.27
N ASP A 843 -7.16 4.65 21.70
CA ASP A 843 -6.72 3.83 22.83
C ASP A 843 -6.93 4.51 24.20
N ASN A 844 -7.34 5.78 24.23
CA ASN A 844 -7.65 6.54 25.45
C ASN A 844 -9.06 7.15 25.47
N ASN A 845 -9.51 7.71 24.34
CA ASN A 845 -10.87 8.25 24.10
C ASN A 845 -11.37 9.26 25.14
N GLN A 846 -10.48 10.09 25.69
CA GLN A 846 -10.90 11.10 26.66
C GLN A 846 -11.65 12.26 25.99
N LYS A 847 -12.56 12.88 26.75
CA LYS A 847 -13.24 14.10 26.31
C LYS A 847 -12.25 15.28 26.38
N LEU A 848 -11.94 15.85 25.22
CA LEU A 848 -11.00 16.96 25.06
C LEU A 848 -11.68 18.14 24.34
N GLY A 849 -11.31 19.37 24.68
CA GLY A 849 -11.87 20.55 24.02
C GLY A 849 -10.97 21.78 24.13
N ILE A 850 -11.10 22.69 23.17
CA ILE A 850 -10.40 24.00 23.20
C ILE A 850 -11.35 25.10 23.69
N GLY A 851 -12.64 24.97 23.37
CA GLY A 851 -13.64 25.91 23.83
C GLY A 851 -15.02 25.30 24.00
N PHE A 852 -15.74 25.80 25.00
CA PHE A 852 -17.08 25.37 25.36
C PHE A 852 -17.89 26.54 25.95
N GLU A 853 -19.22 26.38 26.01
CA GLU A 853 -20.11 27.32 26.69
C GLU A 853 -20.92 26.61 27.78
N ALA A 854 -21.20 27.31 28.89
CA ALA A 854 -21.90 26.75 30.03
C ALA A 854 -22.66 27.83 30.84
N LYS A 855 -23.60 27.40 31.67
CA LYS A 855 -24.17 28.22 32.76
C LYS A 855 -23.29 28.07 33.99
N MET A 856 -23.11 29.15 34.73
CA MET A 856 -22.34 29.11 35.97
C MET A 856 -22.81 30.20 36.94
N ASN A 857 -23.13 29.82 38.18
CA ASN A 857 -23.58 30.74 39.25
C ASN A 857 -24.71 31.70 38.84
N GLY A 858 -25.64 31.24 38.00
CA GLY A 858 -26.75 32.07 37.48
C GLY A 858 -26.41 32.90 36.23
N GLY A 859 -25.13 33.04 35.89
CA GLY A 859 -24.63 33.71 34.68
C GLY A 859 -24.33 32.76 33.53
N LYS A 860 -23.73 33.35 32.47
CA LYS A 860 -23.35 32.65 31.23
C LYS A 860 -21.83 32.71 31.05
N LEU A 861 -21.21 31.58 30.76
CA LEU A 861 -19.77 31.43 30.60
C LEU A 861 -19.44 30.90 29.19
N LEU A 862 -18.50 31.54 28.52
CA LEU A 862 -17.81 30.98 27.36
C LEU A 862 -16.33 30.85 27.69
N VAL A 863 -15.74 29.68 27.47
CA VAL A 863 -14.31 29.41 27.67
C VAL A 863 -13.64 29.17 26.32
N LEU A 864 -12.48 29.78 26.10
CA LEU A 864 -11.65 29.58 24.91
C LEU A 864 -10.16 29.59 25.27
N ALA A 865 -9.53 28.42 25.34
CA ALA A 865 -8.10 28.28 25.65
C ALA A 865 -7.23 28.54 24.40
N LEU A 866 -7.12 29.82 24.01
CA LEU A 866 -6.47 30.28 22.80
C LEU A 866 -5.60 31.50 23.08
N ASP A 867 -4.43 31.57 22.45
CA ASP A 867 -3.65 32.80 22.43
C ASP A 867 -4.36 33.88 21.60
N THR A 868 -4.81 34.93 22.29
CA THR A 868 -5.54 36.06 21.71
C THR A 868 -4.71 37.34 21.63
N LYS A 869 -3.40 37.29 21.93
CA LYS A 869 -2.54 38.47 22.06
C LYS A 869 -1.36 38.46 21.09
N ASN A 870 -0.68 37.32 20.94
CA ASN A 870 0.56 37.29 20.19
C ASN A 870 0.32 37.30 18.67
N ASP A 871 1.12 38.12 17.98
CA ASP A 871 1.19 38.25 16.51
C ASP A 871 -0.17 38.41 15.81
N MET A 872 -1.13 39.06 16.47
CA MET A 872 -2.50 39.14 15.96
C MET A 872 -2.59 39.82 14.60
N ASP A 873 -1.65 40.71 14.26
CA ASP A 873 -1.57 41.38 12.95
C ASP A 873 -1.29 40.44 11.76
N ASN A 874 -0.88 39.20 12.02
CA ASN A 874 -0.64 38.17 10.99
C ASN A 874 -1.59 36.97 11.10
N ARG A 875 -2.60 37.04 11.97
CA ARG A 875 -3.50 35.93 12.34
C ARG A 875 -4.96 36.22 11.93
N PRO A 876 -5.27 36.31 10.64
CA PRO A 876 -6.59 36.75 10.16
C PRO A 876 -7.71 35.79 10.55
N ALA A 877 -7.47 34.47 10.55
CA ALA A 877 -8.46 33.49 10.98
C ALA A 877 -8.79 33.58 12.48
N THR A 878 -7.76 33.75 13.33
CA THR A 878 -7.96 33.96 14.77
C THR A 878 -8.75 35.25 15.02
N GLN A 879 -8.39 36.37 14.37
CA GLN A 879 -9.16 37.62 14.50
C GLN A 879 -10.63 37.43 14.13
N GLN A 880 -10.91 36.73 13.03
CA GLN A 880 -12.30 36.49 12.61
C GLN A 880 -13.05 35.59 13.58
N LEU A 881 -12.42 34.55 14.13
CA LEU A 881 -13.04 33.71 15.15
C LEU A 881 -13.42 34.54 16.38
N LEU A 882 -12.51 35.39 16.86
CA LEU A 882 -12.75 36.27 18.01
C LEU A 882 -13.86 37.30 17.72
N TYR A 883 -13.92 37.85 16.50
CA TYR A 883 -15.02 38.71 16.07
C TYR A 883 -16.38 37.99 16.09
N SER A 884 -16.43 36.76 15.58
CA SER A 884 -17.66 35.95 15.58
C SER A 884 -18.12 35.63 17.00
N ILE A 885 -17.18 35.32 17.90
CA ILE A 885 -17.46 35.11 19.33
C ILE A 885 -17.95 36.39 19.99
N ASP A 886 -17.30 37.53 19.74
CA ASP A 886 -17.68 38.84 20.28
C ASP A 886 -19.13 39.22 19.92
N ASN A 887 -19.52 39.03 18.66
CA ASN A 887 -20.91 39.23 18.22
C ASN A 887 -21.89 38.24 18.87
N TYR A 888 -21.48 36.99 19.01
CA TYR A 888 -22.33 35.93 19.54
C TYR A 888 -22.69 36.17 21.01
N VAL A 889 -21.71 36.40 21.87
CA VAL A 889 -21.90 36.57 23.32
C VAL A 889 -22.64 37.85 23.69
N LYS A 890 -22.65 38.85 22.79
CA LYS A 890 -23.43 40.08 22.91
C LYS A 890 -24.87 39.95 22.38
N SER A 891 -25.24 38.78 21.83
CA SER A 891 -26.56 38.53 21.26
C SER A 891 -27.42 37.63 22.14
N GLU A 892 -28.74 37.69 21.94
CA GLU A 892 -29.70 36.78 22.59
C GLU A 892 -29.49 35.31 22.21
N LYS A 893 -28.72 35.03 21.14
CA LYS A 893 -28.40 33.64 20.74
C LYS A 893 -27.44 32.97 21.71
N PHE A 894 -26.66 33.71 22.49
CA PHE A 894 -25.81 33.13 23.52
C PHE A 894 -26.66 32.69 24.71
N SER A 895 -27.01 31.41 24.69
CA SER A 895 -27.92 30.79 25.66
C SER A 895 -27.38 29.40 26.01
N PRO A 896 -26.27 29.32 26.79
CA PRO A 896 -25.71 28.04 27.17
C PRO A 896 -26.71 27.25 28.00
N GLN A 897 -26.74 25.93 27.83
CA GLN A 897 -27.74 25.06 28.47
C GLN A 897 -27.19 24.25 29.65
N VAL A 898 -25.93 23.82 29.55
CA VAL A 898 -25.31 22.93 30.54
C VAL A 898 -24.68 23.76 31.65
N ALA A 899 -24.97 23.42 32.91
CA ALA A 899 -24.34 24.07 34.06
C ALA A 899 -23.00 23.41 34.42
N VAL A 900 -22.01 24.20 34.83
CA VAL A 900 -20.72 23.72 35.33
C VAL A 900 -20.42 24.29 36.71
N GLU A 901 -19.68 23.51 37.50
CA GLU A 901 -19.22 23.90 38.84
C GLU A 901 -17.87 24.62 38.77
N GLU A 902 -17.57 25.45 39.78
CA GLU A 902 -16.29 26.17 39.87
C GLU A 902 -15.08 25.23 39.95
N THR A 903 -15.26 24.08 40.60
CA THR A 903 -14.22 23.05 40.70
C THR A 903 -13.77 22.54 39.32
N PHE A 904 -14.66 22.49 38.33
CA PHE A 904 -14.29 22.13 36.96
C PHE A 904 -13.40 23.21 36.32
N ILE A 905 -13.75 24.49 36.48
CA ILE A 905 -12.92 25.59 35.95
C ILE A 905 -11.53 25.57 36.58
N GLN A 906 -11.45 25.43 37.90
CA GLN A 906 -10.18 25.35 38.62
C GLN A 906 -9.34 24.11 38.26
N SER A 907 -9.97 23.02 37.81
CA SER A 907 -9.29 21.76 37.50
C SER A 907 -8.29 21.89 36.35
N PHE A 908 -8.54 22.78 35.39
CA PHE A 908 -7.69 22.96 34.21
C PHE A 908 -6.87 24.25 34.23
N LEU A 909 -6.84 25.01 35.33
CA LEU A 909 -5.99 26.19 35.47
C LEU A 909 -4.68 25.85 36.18
N GLU A 910 -3.58 26.44 35.72
CA GLU A 910 -2.33 26.44 36.47
C GLU A 910 -2.50 27.21 37.78
N LYS A 911 -1.82 26.73 38.83
CA LYS A 911 -1.96 27.28 40.19
C LYS A 911 -1.09 28.50 40.41
#